data_AF-A0AAV1K735-F1
#
_entry.id   AF-A0AAV1K735-F1
#
_cell.length_a   1.000
_cell.length_b   1.000
_cell.length_c   1.000
_cell.angle_alpha   90.00
_cell.angle_beta   90.00
_cell.angle_gamma   90.00
#
_symmetry.space_group_name_H-M   'P 1'
#
loop_
_entity.id
_entity.type
_entity.pdbx_description
1 polymer ?
#
loop_
_entity_poly.entity_id
_entity_poly.type
_entity_poly.pdbx_seq_one_letter_code
_entity_poly.pdbx_strand_id
1 'polypeptide(L)'
;MEKKMDVVELISTLLDNGKYKEVLRIPNEEKFADAFKDNCWDLISVAVNKIQNDTITLKPSLYGVCEELLTLIIEKASPEEALLEFIEQIEVAKNDAQFSIILNPLQVLLKKLTLKRGRSLEWCLNSISTYIEAILLPEHHLEGKERLLMDSDTNVRRIIHVYSLLPPFYQPFIDEIKNNSPKKTADILCAFLISLFGKPFTHIDLDPEGNYNGQFRQCCAIILNDTCSLLKNVLKLITYLEKFYKESKRPQPKNNEEGRNNDDQYPLDHKEKVNMTTLSGLFYAIFSEDFQVPDLAVPQVYSPYYIAHSILISVVHLFQFVEYGPQKKALSLCTHTLEYFPSNLPYTLLTVPIHIELCKSLMNVAIYSYYENNRKNSVKLIETHIKKFEYKGRVKLLKYIFDNANHSGMIGYAITLCKNTLDEAFKDPELPECFTGPQFLTLVKKICYLPHGEESDLVELADQIISALNFLRYVVIKDNDNRTGVKECFSTIETEYLDKLRTGLNMSKAHYEMKLKEINEKKKALHKDTDIQLNIGGNVLDKIPKKNKKEIINSALNAFHLIEGLLGRLSECITINKAQALRNGHRCIKPAVLAPISRTILRQYCKTAEKKDKVIPVIRTGTEENQYEDDIKNQILAKSLDFVPKSGWSVESLASGAEAAGYPGITHGLFPNGGGDLVHYFNVKCNEQLVEQMKAWPKEDVLGTKIPVQKVENAIMIRLLMIEPYKSSWPKAMAIQALPNNVPNCLATLLSLVDDICYHTGDRSVDFNWYIRRVGLAGIYKASELFYLTDSSESNSATRNFVKSRIRDAELIQTALNMNPVAVAPQSLTAAFVTAKNMLGINTLK
;
A
#
# COMPACT_ATOMS: atom_id res chain seq x y z
N MET A 1 -33.62 78.48 -1.04
CA MET A 1 -33.77 77.09 -1.54
C MET A 1 -32.61 76.31 -1.00
N GLU A 2 -32.75 75.78 0.22
CA GLU A 2 -31.75 74.86 0.79
C GLU A 2 -31.81 73.56 -0.02
N LYS A 3 -30.67 73.15 -0.61
CA LYS A 3 -30.53 71.83 -1.21
C LYS A 3 -30.94 70.80 -0.15
N LYS A 4 -31.97 69.98 -0.42
CA LYS A 4 -32.18 68.72 0.31
C LYS A 4 -30.90 67.91 0.12
N MET A 5 -30.00 68.00 1.10
CA MET A 5 -28.76 67.24 1.10
C MET A 5 -29.13 65.81 1.42
N ASP A 6 -28.73 64.88 0.55
CA ASP A 6 -28.96 63.46 0.75
C ASP A 6 -28.20 62.99 2.00
N VAL A 7 -28.92 62.39 2.95
CA VAL A 7 -28.36 61.91 4.22
C VAL A 7 -27.30 60.82 3.97
N VAL A 8 -27.49 60.03 2.91
CA VAL A 8 -26.56 58.97 2.51
C VAL A 8 -25.24 59.56 2.02
N GLU A 9 -25.29 60.57 1.13
CA GLU A 9 -24.11 61.25 0.61
C GLU A 9 -23.37 62.02 1.72
N LEU A 10 -24.11 62.64 2.65
CA LEU A 10 -23.54 63.31 3.81
C LEU A 10 -22.78 62.33 4.73
N ILE A 11 -23.38 61.18 5.06
CA ILE A 11 -22.72 60.17 5.90
C ILE A 11 -21.50 59.58 5.19
N SER A 12 -21.60 59.26 3.90
CA SER A 12 -20.46 58.77 3.12
C SER A 12 -19.29 59.76 3.12
N THR A 13 -19.56 61.05 2.85
CA THR A 13 -18.52 62.08 2.81
C THR A 13 -17.90 62.35 4.18
N LEU A 14 -18.67 62.27 5.26
CA LEU A 14 -18.14 62.41 6.63
C LEU A 14 -17.28 61.23 7.07
N LEU A 15 -17.65 60.01 6.66
CA LEU A 15 -16.82 58.81 6.86
C LEU A 15 -15.49 58.92 6.10
N ASP A 16 -15.52 59.39 4.85
CA ASP A 16 -14.31 59.60 4.03
C ASP A 16 -13.39 60.68 4.62
N ASN A 17 -13.98 61.73 5.21
CA ASN A 17 -13.25 62.83 5.85
C ASN A 17 -12.79 62.54 7.28
N GLY A 18 -13.07 61.34 7.83
CA GLY A 18 -12.66 60.94 9.18
C GLY A 18 -13.39 61.65 10.32
N LYS A 19 -14.54 62.27 10.04
CA LYS A 19 -15.33 63.05 11.02
C LYS A 19 -16.34 62.19 11.77
N TYR A 20 -15.83 61.17 12.46
CA TYR A 20 -16.65 60.10 13.03
C TYR A 20 -17.68 60.53 14.08
N LYS A 21 -17.35 61.54 14.91
CA LYS A 21 -18.27 62.06 15.93
C LYS A 21 -19.47 62.79 15.34
N GLU A 22 -19.33 63.35 14.14
CA GLU A 22 -20.43 64.02 13.43
C GLU A 22 -21.38 62.97 12.85
N VAL A 23 -20.84 61.88 12.29
CA VAL A 23 -21.64 60.75 11.77
C VAL A 23 -22.60 60.19 12.80
N LEU A 24 -22.15 59.98 14.05
CA LEU A 24 -22.98 59.40 15.12
C LEU A 24 -24.04 60.37 15.67
N ARG A 25 -23.94 61.68 15.38
CA ARG A 25 -24.92 62.69 15.81
C ARG A 25 -26.08 62.81 14.85
N ILE A 26 -25.84 62.64 13.54
CA ILE A 26 -26.83 62.77 12.47
C ILE A 26 -28.12 61.99 12.74
N PRO A 27 -28.09 60.72 13.22
CA PRO A 27 -29.32 59.97 13.47
C PRO A 27 -30.23 60.62 14.52
N ASN A 28 -29.68 61.43 15.43
CA ASN A 28 -30.40 62.06 16.54
C ASN A 28 -30.85 63.50 16.24
N GLU A 29 -30.48 64.05 15.09
CA GLU A 29 -30.89 65.39 14.68
C GLU A 29 -32.29 65.35 14.05
N GLU A 30 -33.22 66.15 14.57
CA GLU A 30 -34.62 66.21 14.08
C GLU A 30 -34.74 66.46 12.57
N LYS A 31 -33.77 67.17 11.99
CA LYS A 31 -33.74 67.48 10.55
C LYS A 31 -33.50 66.26 9.66
N PHE A 32 -32.81 65.25 10.17
CA PHE A 32 -32.36 64.08 9.39
C PHE A 32 -32.97 62.77 9.89
N ALA A 33 -33.69 62.77 11.01
CA ALA A 33 -34.24 61.55 11.63
C ALA A 33 -35.19 60.76 10.71
N ASP A 34 -36.13 61.43 10.03
CA ASP A 34 -37.08 60.76 9.12
C ASP A 34 -36.37 60.24 7.86
N ALA A 35 -35.51 61.06 7.26
CA ALA A 35 -34.73 60.67 6.09
C ALA A 35 -33.71 59.55 6.40
N PHE A 36 -33.17 59.49 7.62
CA PHE A 36 -32.28 58.41 8.06
C PHE A 36 -33.04 57.09 8.17
N LYS A 37 -34.29 57.14 8.65
CA LYS A 37 -35.16 55.96 8.77
C LYS A 37 -35.60 55.42 7.40
N ASP A 38 -35.90 56.31 6.46
CA ASP A 38 -36.37 55.90 5.13
C ASP A 38 -35.25 55.36 4.23
N ASN A 39 -33.98 55.72 4.48
CA ASN A 39 -32.82 55.32 3.67
C ASN A 39 -31.94 54.23 4.33
N CYS A 40 -32.52 53.36 5.16
CA CYS A 40 -31.74 52.35 5.90
C CYS A 40 -30.96 51.39 4.98
N TRP A 41 -31.53 51.05 3.81
CA TRP A 41 -30.91 50.20 2.81
C TRP A 41 -29.55 50.76 2.35
N ASP A 42 -29.55 51.98 1.83
CA ASP A 42 -28.35 52.63 1.31
C ASP A 42 -27.31 52.91 2.41
N LEU A 43 -27.76 53.20 3.64
CA LEU A 43 -26.88 53.47 4.78
C LEU A 43 -26.12 52.22 5.24
N ILE A 44 -26.76 51.05 5.24
CA ILE A 44 -26.09 49.76 5.54
C ILE A 44 -25.03 49.49 4.46
N SER A 45 -25.42 49.60 3.19
CA SER A 45 -24.53 49.49 2.04
C SER A 45 -23.30 50.41 2.14
N VAL A 46 -23.49 51.68 2.50
CA VAL A 46 -22.39 52.65 2.67
C VAL A 46 -21.47 52.25 3.83
N ALA A 47 -22.02 51.86 4.98
CA ALA A 47 -21.22 51.48 6.14
C ALA A 47 -20.35 50.24 5.87
N VAL A 48 -20.91 49.21 5.22
CA VAL A 48 -20.23 47.96 4.91
C VAL A 48 -19.17 48.16 3.81
N ASN A 49 -19.48 48.89 2.74
CA ASN A 49 -18.57 49.08 1.61
C ASN A 49 -17.28 49.85 1.95
N LYS A 50 -17.27 50.63 3.05
CA LYS A 50 -16.07 51.35 3.52
C LYS A 50 -15.08 50.45 4.26
N ILE A 51 -15.42 49.18 4.50
CA ILE A 51 -14.61 48.25 5.29
C ILE A 51 -13.83 47.31 4.37
N GLN A 52 -12.53 47.22 4.66
CA GLN A 52 -11.56 46.32 4.03
C GLN A 52 -10.88 45.50 5.14
N ASN A 53 -10.20 44.41 4.78
CA ASN A 53 -9.52 43.54 5.76
C ASN A 53 -8.53 44.31 6.65
N ASP A 54 -7.79 45.26 6.08
CA ASP A 54 -6.81 46.05 6.83
C ASP A 54 -7.44 47.17 7.67
N THR A 55 -8.75 47.46 7.51
CA THR A 55 -9.42 48.56 8.21
C THR A 55 -9.39 48.37 9.72
N ILE A 56 -9.50 47.13 10.22
CA ILE A 56 -9.43 46.82 11.65
C ILE A 56 -8.07 47.26 12.24
N THR A 57 -6.99 47.06 11.50
CA THR A 57 -5.61 47.35 11.95
C THR A 57 -5.21 48.80 11.66
N LEU A 58 -5.56 49.33 10.49
CA LEU A 58 -5.13 50.66 10.02
C LEU A 58 -6.05 51.80 10.47
N LYS A 59 -7.35 51.53 10.60
CA LYS A 59 -8.38 52.54 10.95
C LYS A 59 -9.40 51.97 11.95
N PRO A 60 -8.98 51.58 13.17
CA PRO A 60 -9.88 50.99 14.16
C PRO A 60 -11.05 51.91 14.55
N SER A 61 -10.84 53.23 14.51
CA SER A 61 -11.89 54.22 14.76
C SER A 61 -12.99 54.22 13.69
N LEU A 62 -12.65 53.98 12.41
CA LEU A 62 -13.64 53.83 11.35
C LEU A 62 -14.48 52.56 11.57
N TYR A 63 -13.82 51.45 11.91
CA TYR A 63 -14.50 50.17 12.16
C TYR A 63 -15.51 50.29 13.31
N GLY A 64 -15.11 50.83 14.46
CA GLY A 64 -16.01 51.01 15.61
C GLY A 64 -17.18 51.93 15.31
N VAL A 65 -16.96 52.99 14.51
CA VAL A 65 -18.02 53.93 14.15
C VAL A 65 -19.02 53.32 13.16
N CYS A 66 -18.55 52.50 12.22
CA CYS A 66 -19.43 51.72 11.35
C CYS A 66 -20.25 50.70 12.16
N GLU A 67 -19.67 50.05 13.17
CA GLU A 67 -20.40 49.11 14.04
C GLU A 67 -21.48 49.81 14.88
N GLU A 68 -21.13 50.96 15.49
CA GLU A 68 -22.10 51.80 16.20
C GLU A 68 -23.18 52.34 15.28
N LEU A 69 -22.83 52.77 14.06
CA LEU A 69 -23.78 53.24 13.06
C LEU A 69 -24.77 52.15 12.64
N LEU A 70 -24.29 50.93 12.37
CA LEU A 70 -25.15 49.78 12.04
C LEU A 70 -26.10 49.43 13.20
N THR A 71 -25.62 49.54 14.44
CA THR A 71 -26.45 49.33 15.64
C THR A 71 -27.54 50.40 15.75
N LEU A 72 -27.20 51.67 15.52
CA LEU A 72 -28.16 52.79 15.50
C LEU A 72 -29.20 52.66 14.38
N ILE A 73 -28.80 52.13 13.21
CA ILE A 73 -29.73 51.81 12.12
C ILE A 73 -30.76 50.78 12.61
N ILE A 74 -30.33 49.68 13.26
CA ILE A 74 -31.25 48.65 13.76
C ILE A 74 -32.24 49.18 14.81
N GLU A 75 -31.83 50.14 15.64
CA GLU A 75 -32.71 50.76 16.62
C GLU A 75 -33.87 51.52 15.96
N LYS A 76 -33.60 52.24 14.88
CA LYS A 76 -34.53 53.22 14.27
C LYS A 76 -35.25 52.71 13.01
N ALA A 77 -34.63 51.80 12.27
CA ALA A 77 -35.12 51.25 11.00
C ALA A 77 -36.32 50.32 11.14
N SER A 78 -37.00 50.08 10.03
CA SER A 78 -37.88 48.92 9.90
C SER A 78 -37.03 47.63 9.88
N PRO A 79 -37.39 46.59 10.66
CA PRO A 79 -36.53 45.42 10.79
C PRO A 79 -36.56 44.51 9.56
N GLU A 80 -37.58 44.60 8.72
CA GLU A 80 -37.74 43.78 7.51
C GLU A 80 -36.84 44.27 6.36
N GLU A 81 -36.76 45.58 6.14
CA GLU A 81 -35.89 46.17 5.12
C GLU A 81 -34.41 46.01 5.48
N ALA A 82 -34.05 46.26 6.75
CA ALA A 82 -32.69 46.06 7.22
C ALA A 82 -32.25 44.60 7.10
N LEU A 83 -33.16 43.64 7.30
CA LEU A 83 -32.85 42.22 7.19
C LEU A 83 -32.48 41.82 5.76
N LEU A 84 -33.28 42.25 4.78
CA LEU A 84 -33.04 41.95 3.36
C LEU A 84 -31.71 42.53 2.90
N GLU A 85 -31.41 43.77 3.29
CA GLU A 85 -30.15 44.40 2.92
C GLU A 85 -28.94 43.73 3.59
N PHE A 86 -29.02 43.34 4.87
CA PHE A 86 -27.93 42.57 5.48
C PHE A 86 -27.69 41.22 4.79
N ILE A 87 -28.76 40.56 4.32
CA ILE A 87 -28.67 39.32 3.55
C ILE A 87 -27.93 39.57 2.22
N GLU A 88 -28.32 40.62 1.48
CA GLU A 88 -27.65 40.99 0.23
C GLU A 88 -26.17 41.32 0.46
N GLN A 89 -25.85 42.09 1.50
CA GLN A 89 -24.47 42.44 1.83
C GLN A 89 -23.61 41.22 2.23
N ILE A 90 -24.20 40.16 2.80
CA ILE A 90 -23.48 38.90 3.05
C ILE A 90 -23.13 38.20 1.74
N GLU A 91 -24.05 38.16 0.77
CA GLU A 91 -23.83 37.50 -0.52
C GLU A 91 -22.84 38.28 -1.40
N VAL A 92 -22.84 39.60 -1.31
CA VAL A 92 -21.96 40.50 -2.07
C VAL A 92 -20.61 40.77 -1.38
N ALA A 93 -20.45 40.33 -0.13
CA ALA A 93 -19.23 40.56 0.66
C ALA A 93 -17.97 40.12 -0.09
N LYS A 94 -17.04 41.08 -0.30
CA LYS A 94 -15.80 40.85 -1.04
C LYS A 94 -14.67 40.37 -0.13
N ASN A 95 -14.79 40.61 1.17
CA ASN A 95 -13.75 40.37 2.15
C ASN A 95 -14.33 39.94 3.50
N ASP A 96 -13.50 39.32 4.34
CA ASP A 96 -13.97 38.73 5.59
C ASP A 96 -14.29 39.77 6.67
N ALA A 97 -13.70 40.96 6.59
CA ALA A 97 -14.04 42.07 7.49
C ALA A 97 -15.45 42.62 7.24
N GLN A 98 -15.89 42.68 5.98
CA GLN A 98 -17.28 43.01 5.61
C GLN A 98 -18.25 41.97 6.14
N PHE A 99 -17.92 40.68 5.97
CA PHE A 99 -18.71 39.60 6.53
C PHE A 99 -18.78 39.69 8.08
N SER A 100 -17.65 39.92 8.74
CA SER A 100 -17.55 40.00 10.20
C SER A 100 -18.38 41.13 10.81
N ILE A 101 -18.35 42.34 10.23
CA ILE A 101 -19.07 43.48 10.82
C ILE A 101 -20.59 43.31 10.75
N ILE A 102 -21.10 42.53 9.79
CA ILE A 102 -22.54 42.32 9.60
C ILE A 102 -23.14 41.39 10.67
N LEU A 103 -22.39 40.38 11.13
CA LEU A 103 -22.93 39.30 11.96
C LEU A 103 -23.52 39.78 13.30
N ASN A 104 -22.84 40.68 14.01
CA ASN A 104 -23.31 41.16 15.31
C ASN A 104 -24.58 42.03 15.19
N PRO A 105 -24.62 43.07 14.32
CA PRO A 105 -25.85 43.79 13.97
C PRO A 105 -26.99 42.85 13.53
N LEU A 106 -26.72 41.90 12.64
CA LEU A 106 -27.71 40.94 12.17
C LEU A 106 -28.29 40.08 13.30
N GLN A 107 -27.45 39.65 14.25
CA GLN A 107 -27.92 38.91 15.43
C GLN A 107 -28.88 39.77 16.28
N VAL A 108 -28.54 41.03 16.53
CA VAL A 108 -29.37 41.96 17.31
C VAL A 108 -30.70 42.19 16.60
N LEU A 109 -30.69 42.36 15.28
CA LEU A 109 -31.89 42.52 14.46
C LEU A 109 -32.80 41.28 14.54
N LEU A 110 -32.23 40.08 14.40
CA LEU A 110 -32.98 38.82 14.48
C LEU A 110 -33.60 38.58 15.87
N LYS A 111 -32.97 39.09 16.95
CA LYS A 111 -33.55 39.07 18.30
C LYS A 111 -34.75 40.02 18.46
N LYS A 112 -34.77 41.14 17.72
CA LYS A 112 -35.87 42.12 17.71
C LYS A 112 -37.10 41.60 16.95
N LEU A 113 -36.90 40.73 15.96
CA LEU A 113 -37.96 40.10 15.18
C LEU A 113 -38.67 39.01 16.01
N THR A 114 -39.90 39.30 16.46
CA THR A 114 -40.74 38.33 17.20
C THR A 114 -41.68 37.52 16.30
N LEU A 115 -42.15 38.11 15.20
CA LEU A 115 -43.00 37.47 14.19
C LEU A 115 -42.14 36.92 13.04
N LYS A 116 -42.47 35.72 12.53
CA LYS A 116 -41.77 35.04 11.39
C LYS A 116 -40.26 34.79 11.53
N ARG A 117 -39.67 35.02 12.72
CA ARG A 117 -38.23 34.88 13.00
C ARG A 117 -37.59 33.59 12.47
N GLY A 118 -38.28 32.45 12.56
CA GLY A 118 -37.74 31.18 12.07
C GLY A 118 -37.38 31.19 10.58
N ARG A 119 -38.20 31.83 9.74
CA ARG A 119 -37.99 31.91 8.28
C ARG A 119 -36.93 32.96 7.94
N SER A 120 -36.94 34.08 8.65
CA SER A 120 -35.88 35.11 8.56
C SER A 120 -34.51 34.53 8.92
N LEU A 121 -34.43 33.76 10.02
CA LEU A 121 -33.21 33.09 10.45
C LEU A 121 -32.75 32.08 9.38
N GLU A 122 -33.67 31.32 8.79
CA GLU A 122 -33.34 30.40 7.70
C GLU A 122 -32.70 31.10 6.50
N TRP A 123 -33.26 32.22 6.05
CA TRP A 123 -32.69 32.99 4.95
C TRP A 123 -31.29 33.51 5.27
N CYS A 124 -31.09 34.07 6.48
CA CYS A 124 -29.76 34.52 6.90
C CYS A 124 -28.73 33.38 6.94
N LEU A 125 -29.11 32.23 7.51
CA LEU A 125 -28.22 31.07 7.60
C LEU A 125 -27.87 30.51 6.22
N ASN A 126 -28.81 30.55 5.26
CA ASN A 126 -28.54 30.16 3.88
C ASN A 126 -27.49 31.06 3.23
N SER A 127 -27.65 32.37 3.32
CA SER A 127 -26.70 33.31 2.73
C SER A 127 -25.31 33.20 3.40
N ILE A 128 -25.26 32.94 4.71
CA ILE A 128 -24.01 32.61 5.41
C ILE A 128 -23.39 31.31 4.86
N SER A 129 -24.17 30.25 4.67
CA SER A 129 -23.68 29.00 4.07
C SER A 129 -23.14 29.23 2.65
N THR A 130 -23.85 29.99 1.82
CA THR A 130 -23.41 30.34 0.46
C THR A 130 -22.07 31.08 0.47
N TYR A 131 -21.89 32.04 1.38
CA TYR A 131 -20.61 32.73 1.55
C TYR A 131 -19.48 31.78 1.92
N ILE A 132 -19.72 30.83 2.84
CA ILE A 132 -18.72 29.83 3.26
C ILE A 132 -18.36 28.88 2.12
N GLU A 133 -19.33 28.41 1.34
CA GLU A 133 -19.11 27.49 0.22
C GLU A 133 -18.36 28.13 -0.96
N ALA A 134 -18.47 29.45 -1.11
CA ALA A 134 -17.76 30.26 -2.10
C ALA A 134 -16.26 30.42 -1.78
N ILE A 135 -15.81 30.12 -0.56
CA ILE A 135 -14.39 30.19 -0.21
C ILE A 135 -13.61 29.14 -1.02
N LEU A 136 -12.56 29.58 -1.70
CA LEU A 136 -11.68 28.72 -2.49
C LEU A 136 -10.97 27.72 -1.58
N LEU A 137 -10.88 26.48 -2.05
CA LEU A 137 -10.16 25.41 -1.36
C LEU A 137 -8.68 25.47 -1.72
N PRO A 138 -7.77 25.12 -0.80
CA PRO A 138 -6.34 25.01 -1.11
C PRO A 138 -6.09 23.84 -2.08
N GLU A 139 -5.40 24.12 -3.20
CA GLU A 139 -5.08 23.13 -4.25
C GLU A 139 -3.65 22.57 -4.14
N HIS A 140 -3.04 22.61 -2.96
CA HIS A 140 -1.66 22.19 -2.80
C HIS A 140 -1.53 20.66 -2.66
N HIS A 141 -0.69 20.04 -3.48
CA HIS A 141 -0.32 18.63 -3.38
C HIS A 141 0.82 18.43 -2.36
N LEU A 142 0.57 18.76 -1.08
CA LEU A 142 1.57 18.64 -0.01
C LEU A 142 1.61 17.20 0.53
N GLU A 143 2.81 16.65 0.70
CA GLU A 143 3.02 15.31 1.28
C GLU A 143 3.91 15.32 2.52
N GLY A 144 3.67 14.38 3.44
CA GLY A 144 4.46 14.22 4.66
C GLY A 144 4.52 15.51 5.50
N LYS A 145 5.73 15.95 5.85
CA LYS A 145 5.98 17.13 6.70
C LYS A 145 5.64 18.45 6.04
N GLU A 146 5.52 18.52 4.71
CA GLU A 146 5.13 19.75 4.00
C GLU A 146 3.71 20.17 4.36
N ARG A 147 2.87 19.23 4.82
CA ARG A 147 1.51 19.49 5.30
C ARG A 147 1.44 20.40 6.52
N LEU A 148 2.52 20.50 7.31
CA LEU A 148 2.62 21.48 8.41
C LEU A 148 2.52 22.93 7.91
N LEU A 149 2.78 23.17 6.62
CA LEU A 149 2.64 24.50 6.01
C LEU A 149 1.19 24.83 5.64
N MET A 150 0.23 23.89 5.79
CA MET A 150 -1.18 24.15 5.46
C MET A 150 -1.80 25.25 6.31
N ASP A 151 -1.43 25.37 7.58
CA ASP A 151 -1.87 26.47 8.45
C ASP A 151 -1.33 27.84 8.02
N SER A 152 -0.35 27.87 7.11
CA SER A 152 0.19 29.10 6.53
C SER A 152 -0.55 29.54 5.27
N ASP A 153 -1.39 28.69 4.70
CA ASP A 153 -2.19 29.00 3.53
C ASP A 153 -3.23 30.10 3.83
N THR A 154 -3.36 31.06 2.92
CA THR A 154 -4.23 32.22 3.09
C THR A 154 -5.71 31.83 3.09
N ASN A 155 -6.11 30.84 2.29
CA ASN A 155 -7.48 30.34 2.24
C ASN A 155 -7.80 29.52 3.50
N VAL A 156 -6.87 28.69 3.99
CA VAL A 156 -7.06 27.95 5.24
C VAL A 156 -7.24 28.91 6.41
N ARG A 157 -6.40 29.95 6.52
CA ARG A 157 -6.55 31.00 7.57
C ARG A 157 -7.88 31.74 7.46
N ARG A 158 -8.31 32.05 6.23
CA ARG A 158 -9.62 32.66 5.98
C ARG A 158 -10.76 31.75 6.47
N ILE A 159 -10.71 30.46 6.18
CA ILE A 159 -11.72 29.50 6.64
C ILE A 159 -11.74 29.41 8.17
N ILE A 160 -10.58 29.35 8.82
CA ILE A 160 -10.46 29.36 10.28
C ILE A 160 -11.11 30.61 10.86
N HIS A 161 -10.80 31.78 10.30
CA HIS A 161 -11.37 33.04 10.75
C HIS A 161 -12.89 33.06 10.62
N VAL A 162 -13.43 32.71 9.45
CA VAL A 162 -14.89 32.68 9.22
C VAL A 162 -15.58 31.70 10.17
N TYR A 163 -15.04 30.48 10.37
CA TYR A 163 -15.59 29.50 11.31
C TYR A 163 -15.58 29.99 12.75
N SER A 164 -14.57 30.78 13.16
CA SER A 164 -14.50 31.36 14.51
C SER A 164 -15.58 32.41 14.79
N LEU A 165 -16.13 33.05 13.75
CA LEU A 165 -17.17 34.07 13.86
C LEU A 165 -18.59 33.48 14.02
N LEU A 166 -18.79 32.21 13.65
CA LEU A 166 -20.12 31.58 13.65
C LEU A 166 -20.66 31.29 15.05
N PRO A 167 -19.90 30.68 16.01
CA PRO A 167 -20.44 30.40 17.34
C PRO A 167 -20.98 31.62 18.07
N PRO A 168 -20.27 32.77 18.14
CA PRO A 168 -20.82 33.99 18.73
C PRO A 168 -22.14 34.43 18.10
N PHE A 169 -22.33 34.22 16.80
CA PHE A 169 -23.55 34.57 16.06
C PHE A 169 -24.74 33.67 16.42
N TYR A 170 -24.59 32.35 16.43
CA TYR A 170 -25.74 31.45 16.61
C TYR A 170 -26.02 31.03 18.06
N GLN A 171 -25.03 31.12 18.97
CA GLN A 171 -25.14 30.65 20.36
C GLN A 171 -26.37 31.22 21.11
N PRO A 172 -26.70 32.52 21.02
CA PRO A 172 -27.87 33.06 21.71
C PRO A 172 -29.19 32.41 21.27
N PHE A 173 -29.29 31.97 20.01
CA PHE A 173 -30.48 31.28 19.52
C PHE A 173 -30.53 29.84 20.04
N ILE A 174 -29.38 29.17 20.22
CA ILE A 174 -29.30 27.84 20.84
C ILE A 174 -29.75 27.90 22.30
N ASP A 175 -29.26 28.89 23.05
CA ASP A 175 -29.62 29.05 24.47
C ASP A 175 -31.10 29.41 24.66
N GLU A 176 -31.68 30.18 23.74
CA GLU A 176 -33.12 30.41 23.72
C GLU A 176 -33.91 29.11 23.46
N ILE A 177 -33.40 28.25 22.57
CA ILE A 177 -34.04 26.96 22.23
C ILE A 177 -34.05 25.99 23.40
N LYS A 178 -33.00 26.00 24.24
CA LYS A 178 -32.96 25.19 25.46
C LYS A 178 -34.07 25.57 26.45
N ASN A 179 -34.52 26.83 26.44
CA ASN A 179 -35.40 27.39 27.46
C ASN A 179 -36.91 27.34 27.13
N ASN A 180 -37.32 27.41 25.85
CA ASN A 180 -38.65 27.02 25.32
C ASN A 180 -38.85 27.62 23.92
N SER A 181 -38.60 26.87 22.84
CA SER A 181 -38.76 27.36 21.47
C SER A 181 -39.50 26.38 20.55
N PRO A 182 -40.01 26.84 19.39
CA PRO A 182 -40.64 25.97 18.40
C PRO A 182 -39.62 25.01 17.77
N LYS A 183 -39.97 23.70 17.72
CA LYS A 183 -39.15 22.62 17.13
C LYS A 183 -38.60 22.95 15.73
N LYS A 184 -39.37 23.65 14.89
CA LYS A 184 -38.97 24.05 13.53
C LYS A 184 -37.72 24.92 13.51
N THR A 185 -37.56 25.86 14.46
CA THR A 185 -36.36 26.72 14.54
C THR A 185 -35.13 25.93 14.99
N ALA A 186 -35.30 24.96 15.88
CA ALA A 186 -34.22 24.05 16.26
C ALA A 186 -33.76 23.20 15.08
N ASP A 187 -34.68 22.69 14.26
CA ASP A 187 -34.34 21.89 13.09
C ASP A 187 -33.64 22.70 11.98
N ILE A 188 -34.01 23.98 11.79
CA ILE A 188 -33.33 24.91 10.87
C ILE A 188 -31.88 25.12 11.29
N LEU A 189 -31.64 25.40 12.59
CA LEU A 189 -30.28 25.57 13.11
C LEU A 189 -29.49 24.26 13.05
N CYS A 190 -30.11 23.12 13.36
CA CYS A 190 -29.48 21.81 13.17
C CYS A 190 -29.04 21.60 11.72
N ALA A 191 -29.91 21.87 10.74
CA ALA A 191 -29.59 21.71 9.33
C ALA A 191 -28.42 22.60 8.91
N PHE A 192 -28.36 23.85 9.39
CA PHE A 192 -27.22 24.74 9.17
C PHE A 192 -25.94 24.22 9.82
N LEU A 193 -25.97 23.80 11.08
CA LEU A 193 -24.75 23.29 11.73
C LEU A 193 -24.24 22.00 11.07
N ILE A 194 -25.15 21.13 10.59
CA ILE A 194 -24.79 19.95 9.80
C ILE A 194 -24.14 20.36 8.47
N SER A 195 -24.65 21.39 7.79
CA SER A 195 -24.08 21.83 6.50
C SER A 195 -22.63 22.32 6.62
N LEU A 196 -22.24 22.88 7.77
CA LEU A 196 -20.85 23.26 8.06
C LEU A 196 -19.87 22.08 8.04
N PHE A 197 -20.34 20.85 8.28
CA PHE A 197 -19.48 19.66 8.17
C PHE A 197 -19.32 19.16 6.73
N GLY A 198 -19.85 19.87 5.72
CA GLY A 198 -19.59 19.63 4.30
C GLY A 198 -18.34 20.37 3.81
N LYS A 199 -18.46 21.12 2.72
CA LYS A 199 -17.39 22.00 2.22
C LYS A 199 -17.41 23.31 3.04
N PRO A 200 -16.26 23.84 3.50
CA PRO A 200 -14.88 23.38 3.27
C PRO A 200 -14.37 22.32 4.25
N PHE A 201 -15.08 22.01 5.34
CA PHE A 201 -14.61 21.09 6.37
C PHE A 201 -14.05 19.78 5.82
N THR A 202 -14.79 19.04 4.97
CA THR A 202 -14.36 17.74 4.42
C THR A 202 -13.04 17.79 3.64
N HIS A 203 -12.70 18.95 3.08
CA HIS A 203 -11.52 19.12 2.23
C HIS A 203 -10.27 19.57 3.00
N ILE A 204 -10.43 20.11 4.20
CA ILE A 204 -9.31 20.54 5.05
C ILE A 204 -8.74 19.37 5.84
N ASP A 205 -7.41 19.24 5.83
CA ASP A 205 -6.67 18.34 6.70
C ASP A 205 -6.67 18.86 8.15
N LEU A 206 -7.16 18.04 9.08
CA LEU A 206 -7.23 18.39 10.51
C LEU A 206 -6.00 17.91 11.29
N ASP A 207 -5.15 17.07 10.68
CA ASP A 207 -4.03 16.43 11.37
C ASP A 207 -2.78 16.29 10.48
N PRO A 208 -1.91 17.31 10.47
CA PRO A 208 -0.68 17.24 9.71
C PRO A 208 0.42 16.36 10.35
N GLU A 209 0.21 15.69 11.51
CA GLU A 209 0.98 14.52 12.08
C GLU A 209 1.03 14.46 13.64
N GLY A 210 0.08 15.04 14.37
CA GLY A 210 -0.01 14.91 15.85
C GLY A 210 -0.25 16.21 16.62
N ASN A 211 -0.77 17.26 15.98
CA ASN A 211 -1.02 18.53 16.66
C ASN A 211 -2.46 18.58 17.20
N TYR A 212 -2.67 18.12 18.43
CA TYR A 212 -3.99 18.07 19.06
C TYR A 212 -4.66 19.46 19.24
N ASN A 213 -3.96 20.57 18.98
CA ASN A 213 -4.40 21.94 19.28
C ASN A 213 -4.57 22.86 18.05
N GLY A 214 -4.80 22.32 16.85
CA GLY A 214 -5.09 23.15 15.68
C GLY A 214 -6.30 24.08 15.89
N GLN A 215 -6.18 25.37 15.53
CA GLN A 215 -7.23 26.37 15.73
C GLN A 215 -8.54 25.99 15.02
N PHE A 216 -8.44 25.44 13.81
CA PHE A 216 -9.61 24.98 13.05
C PHE A 216 -10.35 23.85 13.77
N ARG A 217 -9.61 22.88 14.33
CA ARG A 217 -10.18 21.75 15.09
C ARG A 217 -10.92 22.24 16.33
N GLN A 218 -10.36 23.21 17.06
CA GLN A 218 -11.03 23.80 18.23
C GLN A 218 -12.35 24.49 17.84
N CYS A 219 -12.36 25.25 16.75
CA CYS A 219 -13.59 25.88 16.24
C CYS A 219 -14.64 24.82 15.86
N CYS A 220 -14.22 23.77 15.14
CA CYS A 220 -15.10 22.66 14.77
C CYS A 220 -15.62 21.88 15.99
N ALA A 221 -14.83 21.76 17.06
CA ALA A 221 -15.24 21.09 18.29
C ALA A 221 -16.38 21.84 19.00
N ILE A 222 -16.35 23.19 19.00
CA ILE A 222 -17.44 24.01 19.52
C ILE A 222 -18.72 23.76 18.71
N ILE A 223 -18.64 23.88 17.39
CA ILE A 223 -19.76 23.63 16.47
C ILE A 223 -20.31 22.21 16.65
N LEU A 224 -19.44 21.21 16.81
CA LEU A 224 -19.83 19.81 17.03
C LEU A 224 -20.60 19.63 18.34
N ASN A 225 -20.12 20.22 19.44
CA ASN A 225 -20.78 20.16 20.73
C ASN A 225 -22.17 20.81 20.68
N ASP A 226 -22.27 21.96 20.01
CA ASP A 226 -23.52 22.67 19.80
C ASP A 226 -24.51 21.86 18.97
N THR A 227 -24.03 21.24 17.89
CA THR A 227 -24.81 20.33 17.04
C THR A 227 -25.34 19.14 17.84
N CYS A 228 -24.48 18.52 18.65
CA CYS A 228 -24.85 17.39 19.51
C CYS A 228 -25.88 17.79 20.57
N SER A 229 -25.73 18.99 21.15
CA SER A 229 -26.66 19.51 22.16
C SER A 229 -28.07 19.73 21.62
N LEU A 230 -28.19 20.18 20.36
CA LEU A 230 -29.47 20.41 19.69
C LEU A 230 -30.11 19.10 19.23
N LEU A 231 -29.33 18.21 18.59
CA LEU A 231 -29.84 16.94 18.08
C LEU A 231 -30.27 15.98 19.20
N LYS A 232 -29.53 15.96 20.31
CA LYS A 232 -29.61 15.00 21.44
C LYS A 232 -29.39 13.53 21.07
N ASN A 233 -29.69 13.13 19.85
CA ASN A 233 -29.50 11.79 19.31
C ASN A 233 -29.07 11.89 17.85
N VAL A 234 -27.76 11.80 17.61
CA VAL A 234 -27.17 11.90 16.27
C VAL A 234 -27.51 10.66 15.42
N LEU A 235 -27.78 9.51 16.03
CA LEU A 235 -28.09 8.27 15.31
C LEU A 235 -29.40 8.36 14.49
N LYS A 236 -30.27 9.33 14.76
CA LYS A 236 -31.43 9.62 13.89
C LYS A 236 -31.00 9.93 12.44
N LEU A 237 -29.83 10.52 12.26
CA LEU A 237 -29.29 10.89 10.95
C LEU A 237 -28.91 9.68 10.09
N ILE A 238 -28.74 8.49 10.69
CA ILE A 238 -28.50 7.25 9.94
C ILE A 238 -29.66 6.96 8.96
N THR A 239 -30.90 7.24 9.36
CA THR A 239 -32.07 7.02 8.49
C THR A 239 -32.03 7.90 7.23
N TYR A 240 -31.55 9.13 7.36
CA TYR A 240 -31.34 10.04 6.24
C TYR A 240 -30.16 9.58 5.37
N LEU A 241 -29.06 9.13 5.99
CA LEU A 241 -27.91 8.56 5.28
C LEU A 241 -28.32 7.35 4.42
N GLU A 242 -29.08 6.40 4.98
CA GLU A 242 -29.59 5.24 4.24
C GLU A 242 -30.56 5.64 3.13
N LYS A 243 -31.43 6.64 3.37
CA LYS A 243 -32.36 7.18 2.37
C LYS A 243 -31.58 7.75 1.18
N PHE A 244 -30.61 8.63 1.43
CA PHE A 244 -29.80 9.24 0.38
C PHE A 244 -28.90 8.24 -0.34
N TYR A 245 -28.39 7.22 0.36
CA TYR A 245 -27.66 6.12 -0.29
C TYR A 245 -28.55 5.29 -1.22
N LYS A 246 -29.79 4.98 -0.82
CA LYS A 246 -30.74 4.28 -1.70
C LYS A 246 -31.11 5.12 -2.92
N GLU A 247 -31.23 6.44 -2.75
CA GLU A 247 -31.49 7.37 -3.86
C GLU A 247 -30.31 7.47 -4.83
N SER A 248 -29.06 7.54 -4.34
CA SER A 248 -27.87 7.63 -5.20
C SER A 248 -27.62 6.37 -6.04
N LYS A 249 -28.16 5.22 -5.63
CA LYS A 249 -28.07 3.94 -6.35
C LYS A 249 -29.18 3.72 -7.38
N ARG A 250 -30.26 4.51 -7.34
CA ARG A 250 -31.33 4.39 -8.35
C ARG A 250 -30.87 5.05 -9.65
N PRO A 251 -31.02 4.39 -10.82
CA PRO A 251 -30.81 5.06 -12.09
C PRO A 251 -31.78 6.24 -12.18
N GLN A 252 -31.25 7.44 -12.42
CA GLN A 252 -32.01 8.68 -12.50
C GLN A 252 -33.23 8.48 -13.42
N PRO A 253 -34.48 8.62 -12.93
CA PRO A 253 -35.59 8.77 -13.84
C PRO A 253 -35.37 10.08 -14.60
N LYS A 254 -35.42 10.01 -15.94
CA LYS A 254 -35.47 11.19 -16.80
C LYS A 254 -36.56 12.12 -16.27
N ASN A 255 -36.19 13.37 -16.00
CA ASN A 255 -37.00 14.54 -15.75
C ASN A 255 -38.50 14.28 -15.63
N ASN A 256 -39.04 14.39 -14.42
CA ASN A 256 -40.40 14.86 -14.13
C ASN A 256 -40.56 14.96 -12.62
N GLU A 257 -40.17 16.09 -12.04
CA GLU A 257 -40.83 16.72 -10.88
C GLU A 257 -40.17 18.10 -10.64
N GLU A 258 -40.20 18.95 -11.67
CA GLU A 258 -40.23 20.40 -11.45
C GLU A 258 -41.64 20.73 -10.97
N GLY A 259 -41.79 21.21 -9.73
CA GLY A 259 -43.04 21.81 -9.27
C GLY A 259 -43.69 21.22 -8.01
N ARG A 260 -42.92 20.84 -6.99
CA ARG A 260 -43.45 20.89 -5.61
C ARG A 260 -42.89 22.13 -4.93
N ASN A 261 -43.77 22.99 -4.44
CA ASN A 261 -43.41 24.17 -3.67
C ASN A 261 -42.44 23.77 -2.54
N ASN A 262 -41.18 24.22 -2.63
CA ASN A 262 -40.11 23.92 -1.68
C ASN A 262 -40.36 24.48 -0.25
N ASP A 263 -41.39 25.30 -0.09
CA ASP A 263 -41.70 26.04 1.14
C ASP A 263 -42.26 25.18 2.30
N ASP A 264 -42.76 23.96 2.00
CA ASP A 264 -43.38 23.06 2.99
C ASP A 264 -42.51 21.84 3.38
N GLN A 265 -41.28 21.76 2.87
CA GLN A 265 -40.39 20.64 3.17
C GLN A 265 -39.78 20.78 4.58
N TYR A 266 -39.57 19.65 5.27
CA TYR A 266 -39.00 19.66 6.62
C TYR A 266 -37.53 20.13 6.55
N PRO A 267 -37.03 20.96 7.49
CA PRO A 267 -35.69 21.56 7.37
C PRO A 267 -34.54 20.56 7.16
N LEU A 268 -34.66 19.36 7.74
CA LEU A 268 -33.68 18.26 7.62
C LEU A 268 -33.79 17.47 6.30
N ASP A 269 -34.89 17.64 5.55
CA ASP A 269 -35.09 17.02 4.23
C ASP A 269 -34.54 17.89 3.08
N HIS A 270 -34.08 19.11 3.36
CA HIS A 270 -33.44 19.96 2.34
C HIS A 270 -32.08 19.39 1.94
N LYS A 271 -32.03 18.82 0.73
CA LYS A 271 -30.84 18.18 0.15
C LYS A 271 -29.65 19.11 -0.04
N GLU A 272 -29.88 20.41 -0.17
CA GLU A 272 -28.80 21.39 -0.29
C GLU A 272 -28.01 21.47 1.03
N LYS A 273 -28.69 21.41 2.18
CA LYS A 273 -28.08 21.52 3.52
C LYS A 273 -27.60 20.18 4.05
N VAL A 274 -28.48 19.18 4.02
CA VAL A 274 -28.21 17.83 4.54
C VAL A 274 -28.07 16.88 3.36
N ASN A 275 -26.83 16.58 3.00
CA ASN A 275 -26.48 15.69 1.90
C ASN A 275 -25.51 14.60 2.38
N MET A 276 -25.16 13.70 1.47
CA MET A 276 -24.21 12.62 1.77
C MET A 276 -22.85 13.14 2.26
N THR A 277 -22.37 14.27 1.71
CA THR A 277 -21.06 14.83 2.07
C THR A 277 -21.09 15.46 3.47
N THR A 278 -22.11 16.25 3.79
CA THR A 278 -22.25 16.91 5.10
C THR A 278 -22.48 15.89 6.22
N LEU A 279 -23.34 14.89 5.97
CA LEU A 279 -23.51 13.76 6.90
C LEU A 279 -22.23 12.96 7.07
N SER A 280 -21.49 12.70 6.00
CA SER A 280 -20.23 11.95 6.10
C SER A 280 -19.14 12.72 6.86
N GLY A 281 -19.07 14.04 6.69
CA GLY A 281 -18.18 14.89 7.48
C GLY A 281 -18.56 14.93 8.96
N LEU A 282 -19.86 14.99 9.28
CA LEU A 282 -20.33 14.91 10.67
C LEU A 282 -20.03 13.54 11.30
N PHE A 283 -20.31 12.44 10.58
CA PHE A 283 -20.00 11.09 11.08
C PHE A 283 -18.50 10.86 11.24
N TYR A 284 -17.69 11.43 10.35
CA TYR A 284 -16.24 11.50 10.58
C TYR A 284 -15.93 12.21 11.91
N ALA A 285 -16.44 13.43 12.11
CA ALA A 285 -16.15 14.19 13.34
C ALA A 285 -16.57 13.46 14.62
N ILE A 286 -17.62 12.64 14.57
CA ILE A 286 -18.13 11.90 15.75
C ILE A 286 -17.37 10.59 15.99
N PHE A 287 -17.08 9.83 14.93
CA PHE A 287 -16.61 8.44 15.04
C PHE A 287 -15.13 8.24 14.71
N SER A 288 -14.40 9.27 14.28
CA SER A 288 -12.96 9.16 14.00
C SER A 288 -12.05 9.30 15.22
N GLU A 289 -12.61 9.46 16.43
CA GLU A 289 -11.91 9.77 17.69
C GLU A 289 -11.09 11.07 17.68
N ASP A 290 -11.15 11.83 16.59
CA ASP A 290 -10.50 13.13 16.44
C ASP A 290 -11.22 14.24 17.21
N PHE A 291 -12.37 14.00 17.81
CA PHE A 291 -13.08 14.99 18.63
C PHE A 291 -13.61 14.36 19.91
N GLN A 292 -13.68 15.17 20.97
CA GLN A 292 -14.38 14.79 22.18
C GLN A 292 -15.89 14.98 21.95
N VAL A 293 -16.61 13.86 21.93
CA VAL A 293 -18.06 13.85 21.72
C VAL A 293 -18.76 13.76 23.09
N PRO A 294 -19.83 14.55 23.33
CA PRO A 294 -20.60 14.43 24.57
C PRO A 294 -21.27 13.05 24.71
N ASP A 295 -21.19 12.44 25.90
CA ASP A 295 -21.77 11.11 26.19
C ASP A 295 -23.27 10.99 25.84
N LEU A 296 -23.99 12.11 25.92
CA LEU A 296 -25.42 12.19 25.63
C LEU A 296 -25.75 12.08 24.13
N ALA A 297 -24.78 12.30 23.23
CA ALA A 297 -25.02 12.48 21.79
C ALA A 297 -25.27 11.17 21.04
N VAL A 298 -24.68 10.06 21.51
CA VAL A 298 -24.72 8.74 20.88
C VAL A 298 -25.40 7.73 21.82
N PRO A 299 -26.73 7.53 21.69
CA PRO A 299 -27.44 6.58 22.55
C PRO A 299 -26.97 5.14 22.32
N GLN A 300 -26.65 4.41 23.39
CA GLN A 300 -26.23 3.00 23.34
C GLN A 300 -27.37 2.01 23.05
N VAL A 301 -28.47 2.47 22.43
CA VAL A 301 -29.67 1.66 22.18
C VAL A 301 -29.52 0.80 20.92
N TYR A 302 -28.69 1.22 19.97
CA TYR A 302 -28.47 0.49 18.72
C TYR A 302 -27.31 -0.50 18.84
N SER A 303 -27.41 -1.60 18.09
CA SER A 303 -26.30 -2.54 17.95
C SER A 303 -25.08 -1.82 17.36
N PRO A 304 -23.88 -1.94 17.97
CA PRO A 304 -22.65 -1.36 17.43
C PRO A 304 -22.39 -1.78 15.97
N TYR A 305 -22.81 -2.99 15.59
CA TYR A 305 -22.67 -3.49 14.23
C TYR A 305 -23.57 -2.77 13.23
N TYR A 306 -24.79 -2.40 13.62
CA TYR A 306 -25.69 -1.62 12.77
C TYR A 306 -25.14 -0.21 12.54
N ILE A 307 -24.65 0.42 13.60
CA ILE A 307 -24.01 1.74 13.53
C ILE A 307 -22.79 1.68 12.62
N ALA A 308 -21.85 0.75 12.87
CA ALA A 308 -20.64 0.60 12.07
C ALA A 308 -20.95 0.34 10.59
N HIS A 309 -21.93 -0.52 10.30
CA HIS A 309 -22.35 -0.81 8.93
C HIS A 309 -22.95 0.41 8.22
N SER A 310 -23.72 1.22 8.94
CA SER A 310 -24.29 2.46 8.41
C SER A 310 -23.21 3.50 8.14
N ILE A 311 -22.22 3.63 9.02
CA ILE A 311 -21.09 4.56 8.85
C ILE A 311 -20.22 4.18 7.65
N LEU A 312 -20.11 2.89 7.30
CA LEU A 312 -19.40 2.47 6.09
C LEU A 312 -19.96 3.10 4.81
N ILE A 313 -21.25 3.48 4.79
CA ILE A 313 -21.85 4.23 3.69
C ILE A 313 -21.14 5.58 3.52
N SER A 314 -20.90 6.30 4.61
CA SER A 314 -20.16 7.57 4.60
C SER A 314 -18.70 7.38 4.17
N VAL A 315 -18.06 6.31 4.62
CA VAL A 315 -16.69 5.97 4.22
C VAL A 315 -16.62 5.75 2.69
N VAL A 316 -17.53 4.96 2.13
CA VAL A 316 -17.58 4.67 0.69
C VAL A 316 -17.85 5.94 -0.12
N HIS A 317 -18.72 6.83 0.36
CA HIS A 317 -18.99 8.13 -0.26
C HIS A 317 -17.74 9.01 -0.31
N LEU A 318 -17.04 9.16 0.83
CA LEU A 318 -15.82 9.98 0.90
C LEU A 318 -14.67 9.44 0.03
N PHE A 319 -14.60 8.13 -0.22
CA PHE A 319 -13.62 7.55 -1.14
C PHE A 319 -13.86 7.86 -2.62
N GLN A 320 -15.02 8.38 -3.00
CA GLN A 320 -15.29 8.77 -4.40
C GLN A 320 -14.54 10.04 -4.80
N PHE A 321 -14.12 10.84 -3.82
CA PHE A 321 -13.35 12.07 -4.01
C PHE A 321 -11.88 11.74 -4.32
N VAL A 322 -11.24 12.61 -5.10
CA VAL A 322 -9.84 12.46 -5.54
C VAL A 322 -8.89 13.25 -4.64
N GLU A 323 -9.43 14.26 -3.96
CA GLU A 323 -8.72 15.19 -3.08
C GLU A 323 -8.22 14.52 -1.80
N TYR A 324 -7.15 15.09 -1.24
CA TYR A 324 -6.50 14.54 -0.04
C TYR A 324 -7.43 14.47 1.17
N GLY A 325 -8.08 15.59 1.53
CA GLY A 325 -8.88 15.73 2.74
C GLY A 325 -9.97 14.67 2.89
N PRO A 326 -10.89 14.53 1.90
CA PRO A 326 -11.95 13.53 1.98
C PRO A 326 -11.41 12.10 2.06
N GLN A 327 -10.39 11.75 1.28
CA GLN A 327 -9.77 10.41 1.33
C GLN A 327 -9.12 10.12 2.68
N LYS A 328 -8.38 11.08 3.25
CA LYS A 328 -7.73 10.95 4.55
C LYS A 328 -8.76 10.75 5.67
N LYS A 329 -9.86 11.52 5.65
CA LYS A 329 -10.98 11.37 6.58
C LYS A 329 -11.67 10.03 6.43
N ALA A 330 -11.88 9.57 5.19
CA ALA A 330 -12.43 8.24 4.91
C ALA A 330 -11.55 7.12 5.48
N LEU A 331 -10.22 7.20 5.30
CA LEU A 331 -9.26 6.23 5.85
C LEU A 331 -9.29 6.20 7.38
N SER A 332 -9.28 7.38 8.03
CA SER A 332 -9.36 7.48 9.49
C SER A 332 -10.68 6.90 10.03
N LEU A 333 -11.81 7.33 9.45
CA LEU A 333 -13.14 6.83 9.82
C LEU A 333 -13.25 5.31 9.59
N CYS A 334 -12.73 4.80 8.46
CA CYS A 334 -12.74 3.38 8.17
C CYS A 334 -11.95 2.57 9.20
N THR A 335 -10.78 3.07 9.62
CA THR A 335 -9.93 2.40 10.62
C THR A 335 -10.71 2.17 11.91
N HIS A 336 -11.25 3.23 12.51
CA HIS A 336 -12.03 3.16 13.74
C HIS A 336 -13.33 2.38 13.57
N THR A 337 -14.03 2.55 12.43
CA THR A 337 -15.26 1.79 12.14
C THR A 337 -15.00 0.27 12.10
N LEU A 338 -13.84 -0.16 11.59
CA LEU A 338 -13.47 -1.58 11.56
C LEU A 338 -13.16 -2.16 12.94
N GLU A 339 -12.75 -1.34 13.91
CA GLU A 339 -12.48 -1.77 15.29
C GLU A 339 -13.75 -2.21 16.03
N TYR A 340 -14.89 -1.58 15.73
CA TYR A 340 -16.20 -1.97 16.28
C TYR A 340 -16.67 -3.37 15.82
N PHE A 341 -16.14 -3.88 14.69
CA PHE A 341 -16.46 -5.24 14.23
C PHE A 341 -15.59 -6.29 14.95
N PRO A 342 -16.16 -7.45 15.31
CA PRO A 342 -15.39 -8.54 15.89
C PRO A 342 -14.50 -9.18 14.83
N SER A 343 -13.49 -9.94 15.24
CA SER A 343 -12.52 -10.55 14.33
C SER A 343 -13.05 -11.77 13.55
N ASN A 344 -14.32 -12.17 13.75
CA ASN A 344 -14.91 -13.35 13.13
C ASN A 344 -16.35 -13.09 12.63
N LEU A 345 -16.49 -12.23 11.62
CA LEU A 345 -17.77 -11.93 10.98
C LEU A 345 -18.20 -13.04 10.01
N PRO A 346 -19.50 -13.39 9.99
CA PRO A 346 -20.02 -14.42 9.08
C PRO A 346 -20.02 -13.94 7.63
N TYR A 347 -19.78 -14.86 6.69
CA TYR A 347 -19.79 -14.57 5.25
C TYR A 347 -21.15 -14.08 4.71
N THR A 348 -22.25 -14.32 5.45
CA THR A 348 -23.59 -13.86 5.09
C THR A 348 -23.71 -12.34 5.04
N LEU A 349 -22.90 -11.63 5.84
CA LEU A 349 -22.87 -10.16 5.84
C LEU A 349 -22.36 -9.59 4.51
N LEU A 350 -21.57 -10.35 3.75
CA LEU A 350 -21.13 -9.99 2.39
C LEU A 350 -22.27 -10.03 1.36
N THR A 351 -23.48 -10.46 1.74
CA THR A 351 -24.69 -10.29 0.92
C THR A 351 -25.09 -8.82 0.84
N VAL A 352 -24.73 -8.03 1.86
CA VAL A 352 -24.95 -6.59 1.84
C VAL A 352 -23.84 -5.93 1.00
N PRO A 353 -24.19 -5.14 -0.03
CA PRO A 353 -23.23 -4.67 -1.02
C PRO A 353 -22.13 -3.77 -0.43
N ILE A 354 -22.37 -3.12 0.72
CA ILE A 354 -21.46 -2.11 1.26
C ILE A 354 -20.04 -2.62 1.52
N HIS A 355 -19.87 -3.88 1.95
CA HIS A 355 -18.53 -4.43 2.19
C HIS A 355 -17.77 -4.71 0.88
N ILE A 356 -18.48 -5.04 -0.19
CA ILE A 356 -17.91 -5.22 -1.52
C ILE A 356 -17.57 -3.84 -2.11
N GLU A 357 -18.45 -2.85 -1.93
CA GLU A 357 -18.20 -1.46 -2.34
C GLU A 357 -17.03 -0.85 -1.58
N LEU A 358 -16.91 -1.09 -0.28
CA LEU A 358 -15.76 -0.69 0.52
C LEU A 358 -14.46 -1.30 -0.02
N CYS A 359 -14.46 -2.60 -0.30
CA CYS A 359 -13.29 -3.26 -0.89
C CYS A 359 -12.94 -2.65 -2.25
N LYS A 360 -13.93 -2.35 -3.10
CA LYS A 360 -13.74 -1.65 -4.38
C LYS A 360 -13.12 -0.27 -4.19
N SER A 361 -13.67 0.53 -3.29
CA SER A 361 -13.19 1.89 -3.02
C SER A 361 -11.76 1.88 -2.46
N LEU A 362 -11.45 0.97 -1.54
CA LEU A 362 -10.09 0.82 -1.02
C LEU A 362 -9.09 0.40 -2.12
N MET A 363 -9.46 -0.54 -2.99
CA MET A 363 -8.62 -0.90 -4.15
C MET A 363 -8.38 0.30 -5.07
N ASN A 364 -9.42 1.07 -5.38
CA ASN A 364 -9.29 2.26 -6.22
C ASN A 364 -8.34 3.29 -5.60
N VAL A 365 -8.45 3.55 -4.30
CA VAL A 365 -7.53 4.46 -3.59
C VAL A 365 -6.11 3.88 -3.57
N ALA A 366 -5.94 2.58 -3.36
CA ALA A 366 -4.63 1.93 -3.33
C ALA A 366 -3.89 2.01 -4.69
N ILE A 367 -4.63 1.94 -5.81
CA ILE A 367 -4.07 1.93 -7.17
C ILE A 367 -3.93 3.35 -7.72
N TYR A 368 -4.96 4.19 -7.58
CA TYR A 368 -5.09 5.44 -8.35
C TYR A 368 -4.94 6.72 -7.54
N SER A 369 -4.89 6.66 -6.20
CA SER A 369 -4.69 7.89 -5.40
C SER A 369 -3.33 8.49 -5.72
N TYR A 370 -3.27 9.81 -5.91
CA TYR A 370 -2.02 10.54 -6.13
C TYR A 370 -1.10 10.47 -4.90
N TYR A 371 -1.68 10.35 -3.70
CA TYR A 371 -0.98 10.48 -2.43
C TYR A 371 -0.43 9.15 -1.90
N GLU A 372 0.90 9.05 -1.71
CA GLU A 372 1.54 7.79 -1.33
C GLU A 372 1.07 7.28 0.04
N ASN A 373 0.89 8.19 1.01
CA ASN A 373 0.41 7.83 2.35
C ASN A 373 -1.01 7.23 2.30
N ASN A 374 -1.90 7.79 1.46
CA ASN A 374 -3.25 7.28 1.31
C ASN A 374 -3.26 5.90 0.65
N ARG A 375 -2.40 5.69 -0.35
CA ARG A 375 -2.21 4.36 -0.97
C ARG A 375 -1.77 3.31 0.06
N LYS A 376 -0.73 3.60 0.85
CA LYS A 376 -0.22 2.68 1.90
C LYS A 376 -1.25 2.35 2.96
N ASN A 377 -1.96 3.36 3.46
CA ASN A 377 -3.02 3.17 4.47
C ASN A 377 -4.19 2.36 3.91
N SER A 378 -4.56 2.59 2.65
CA SER A 378 -5.60 1.81 1.98
C SER A 378 -5.24 0.33 1.89
N VAL A 379 -4.02 0.00 1.46
CA VAL A 379 -3.53 -1.40 1.40
C VAL A 379 -3.63 -2.08 2.77
N LYS A 380 -3.19 -1.41 3.84
CA LYS A 380 -3.30 -1.92 5.22
C LYS A 380 -4.75 -2.13 5.66
N LEU A 381 -5.65 -1.24 5.27
CA LEU A 381 -7.08 -1.36 5.58
C LEU A 381 -7.76 -2.50 4.81
N ILE A 382 -7.34 -2.79 3.59
CA ILE A 382 -7.84 -3.97 2.83
C ILE A 382 -7.56 -5.24 3.62
N GLU A 383 -6.32 -5.43 4.09
CA GLU A 383 -5.97 -6.59 4.92
C GLU A 383 -6.75 -6.63 6.23
N THR A 384 -6.90 -5.48 6.89
CA THR A 384 -7.65 -5.38 8.14
C THR A 384 -9.12 -5.73 7.94
N HIS A 385 -9.76 -5.22 6.89
CA HIS A 385 -11.15 -5.51 6.54
C HIS A 385 -11.36 -6.98 6.21
N ILE A 386 -10.47 -7.58 5.40
CA ILE A 386 -10.53 -9.01 5.06
C ILE A 386 -10.42 -9.85 6.34
N LYS A 387 -9.44 -9.56 7.20
CA LYS A 387 -9.19 -10.33 8.44
C LYS A 387 -10.37 -10.32 9.43
N LYS A 388 -11.28 -9.35 9.36
CA LYS A 388 -12.49 -9.31 10.20
C LYS A 388 -13.49 -10.42 9.88
N PHE A 389 -13.46 -11.00 8.68
CA PHE A 389 -14.36 -12.09 8.29
C PHE A 389 -13.78 -13.46 8.62
N GLU A 390 -14.65 -14.46 8.76
CA GLU A 390 -14.26 -15.87 8.78
C GLU A 390 -13.61 -16.31 7.45
N TYR A 391 -12.96 -17.47 7.43
CA TYR A 391 -12.23 -17.98 6.26
C TYR A 391 -13.04 -17.97 4.94
N LYS A 392 -14.31 -18.40 4.97
CA LYS A 392 -15.17 -18.40 3.79
C LYS A 392 -15.45 -16.98 3.27
N GLY A 393 -15.65 -16.02 4.19
CA GLY A 393 -15.83 -14.60 3.86
C GLY A 393 -14.54 -13.99 3.28
N ARG A 394 -13.39 -14.28 3.88
CA ARG A 394 -12.06 -13.86 3.39
C ARG A 394 -11.83 -14.31 1.95
N VAL A 395 -12.05 -15.58 1.66
CA VAL A 395 -11.89 -16.14 0.30
C VAL A 395 -12.85 -15.48 -0.69
N LYS A 396 -14.07 -15.15 -0.28
CA LYS A 396 -15.05 -14.45 -1.14
C LYS A 396 -14.59 -13.03 -1.50
N LEU A 397 -14.06 -12.28 -0.53
CA LEU A 397 -13.48 -10.95 -0.78
C LEU A 397 -12.22 -11.03 -1.65
N LEU A 398 -11.33 -11.99 -1.39
CA LEU A 398 -10.13 -12.21 -2.22
C LEU A 398 -10.48 -12.56 -3.67
N LYS A 399 -11.49 -13.42 -3.88
CA LYS A 399 -12.02 -13.73 -5.22
C LYS A 399 -12.55 -12.48 -5.92
N TYR A 400 -13.26 -11.61 -5.19
CA TYR A 400 -13.70 -10.33 -5.72
C TYR A 400 -12.53 -9.44 -6.16
N ILE A 401 -11.44 -9.38 -5.37
CA ILE A 401 -10.23 -8.64 -5.75
C ILE A 401 -9.60 -9.22 -7.02
N PHE A 402 -9.47 -10.55 -7.12
CA PHE A 402 -8.93 -11.21 -8.32
C PHE A 402 -9.74 -10.91 -9.59
N ASP A 403 -11.06 -10.77 -9.46
CA ASP A 403 -11.95 -10.56 -10.61
C ASP A 403 -12.06 -9.09 -11.05
N ASN A 404 -11.71 -8.13 -10.17
CA ASN A 404 -11.94 -6.70 -10.42
C ASN A 404 -10.67 -5.83 -10.37
N ALA A 405 -9.55 -6.35 -9.87
CA ALA A 405 -8.30 -5.61 -9.86
C ALA A 405 -7.64 -5.65 -11.25
N ASN A 406 -7.36 -4.48 -11.82
CA ASN A 406 -6.68 -4.34 -13.11
C ASN A 406 -5.15 -4.17 -12.98
N HIS A 407 -4.60 -4.26 -11.76
CA HIS A 407 -3.19 -3.97 -11.49
C HIS A 407 -2.49 -5.21 -10.91
N SER A 408 -1.42 -5.67 -11.58
CA SER A 408 -0.68 -6.89 -11.23
C SER A 408 -0.15 -6.88 -9.78
N GLY A 409 0.35 -5.75 -9.31
CA GLY A 409 0.76 -5.57 -7.91
C GLY A 409 -0.36 -5.78 -6.88
N MET A 410 -1.59 -5.33 -7.16
CA MET A 410 -2.73 -5.53 -6.25
C MET A 410 -3.19 -7.00 -6.24
N ILE A 411 -3.17 -7.65 -7.41
CA ILE A 411 -3.43 -9.09 -7.52
C ILE A 411 -2.34 -9.87 -6.77
N GLY A 412 -1.06 -9.52 -6.95
CA GLY A 412 0.07 -10.11 -6.24
C GLY A 412 -0.03 -9.95 -4.72
N TYR A 413 -0.50 -8.80 -4.25
CA TYR A 413 -0.80 -8.58 -2.83
C TYR A 413 -1.95 -9.46 -2.34
N ALA A 414 -3.05 -9.56 -3.09
CA ALA A 414 -4.17 -10.42 -2.75
C ALA A 414 -3.79 -11.92 -2.72
N ILE A 415 -2.89 -12.37 -3.61
CA ILE A 415 -2.31 -13.72 -3.56
C ILE A 415 -1.53 -13.92 -2.26
N THR A 416 -0.77 -12.91 -1.83
CA THR A 416 -0.03 -12.96 -0.56
C THR A 416 -0.98 -13.02 0.65
N LEU A 417 -2.07 -12.26 0.65
CA LEU A 417 -3.11 -12.36 1.68
C LEU A 417 -3.81 -13.72 1.69
N CYS A 418 -4.03 -14.30 0.51
CA CYS A 418 -4.56 -15.66 0.37
C CYS A 418 -3.60 -16.70 0.97
N LYS A 419 -2.29 -16.58 0.70
CA LYS A 419 -1.23 -17.41 1.31
C LYS A 419 -1.28 -17.33 2.84
N ASN A 420 -1.34 -16.11 3.38
CA ASN A 420 -1.33 -15.88 4.82
C ASN A 420 -2.60 -16.45 5.48
N THR A 421 -3.76 -16.28 4.84
CA THR A 421 -5.03 -16.84 5.31
C THR A 421 -4.99 -18.38 5.32
N LEU A 422 -4.37 -18.99 4.31
CA LEU A 422 -4.17 -20.43 4.23
C LEU A 422 -3.19 -20.93 5.32
N ASP A 423 -2.11 -20.19 5.60
CA ASP A 423 -1.18 -20.53 6.69
C ASP A 423 -1.86 -20.48 8.06
N GLU A 424 -2.73 -19.49 8.29
CA GLU A 424 -3.58 -19.44 9.47
C GLU A 424 -4.49 -20.67 9.56
N ALA A 425 -5.17 -21.04 8.46
CA ALA A 425 -6.07 -22.19 8.43
C ALA A 425 -5.33 -23.54 8.62
N PHE A 426 -4.06 -23.65 8.24
CA PHE A 426 -3.26 -24.85 8.49
C PHE A 426 -2.97 -25.11 9.97
N LYS A 427 -3.04 -24.06 10.82
CA LYS A 427 -2.86 -24.18 12.28
C LYS A 427 -4.06 -24.84 12.95
N ASP A 428 -5.22 -24.81 12.30
CA ASP A 428 -6.43 -25.45 12.78
C ASP A 428 -6.39 -26.98 12.53
N PRO A 429 -7.01 -27.78 13.43
CA PRO A 429 -7.00 -29.24 13.33
C PRO A 429 -7.66 -29.74 12.04
N GLU A 430 -8.74 -29.09 11.61
CA GLU A 430 -9.43 -29.36 10.35
C GLU A 430 -9.34 -28.16 9.43
N LEU A 431 -9.03 -28.40 8.15
CA LEU A 431 -8.98 -27.33 7.16
C LEU A 431 -10.41 -26.92 6.77
N PRO A 432 -10.73 -25.62 6.73
CA PRO A 432 -12.02 -25.14 6.28
C PRO A 432 -12.32 -25.59 4.85
N GLU A 433 -13.59 -25.90 4.56
CA GLU A 433 -14.05 -26.41 3.26
C GLU A 433 -13.56 -25.56 2.07
N CYS A 434 -13.47 -24.24 2.25
CA CYS A 434 -13.01 -23.30 1.22
C CYS A 434 -11.55 -23.49 0.79
N PHE A 435 -10.74 -24.17 1.60
CA PHE A 435 -9.34 -24.52 1.32
C PHE A 435 -9.14 -26.01 1.02
N THR A 436 -10.24 -26.75 0.79
CA THR A 436 -10.19 -28.18 0.46
C THR A 436 -10.86 -28.47 -0.89
N GLY A 437 -10.34 -29.46 -1.61
CA GLY A 437 -10.98 -30.05 -2.79
C GLY A 437 -11.27 -29.04 -3.93
N PRO A 438 -12.46 -29.11 -4.57
CA PRO A 438 -12.74 -28.35 -5.79
C PRO A 438 -12.84 -26.83 -5.58
N GLN A 439 -13.20 -26.39 -4.36
CA GLN A 439 -13.27 -24.95 -4.05
C GLN A 439 -11.89 -24.32 -4.03
N PHE A 440 -10.91 -25.03 -3.45
CA PHE A 440 -9.51 -24.63 -3.45
C PHE A 440 -8.93 -24.67 -4.86
N LEU A 441 -9.23 -25.71 -5.64
CA LEU A 441 -8.78 -25.79 -7.03
C LEU A 441 -9.25 -24.60 -7.86
N THR A 442 -10.50 -24.17 -7.68
CA THR A 442 -11.05 -22.98 -8.36
C THR A 442 -10.27 -21.72 -7.98
N LEU A 443 -9.84 -21.61 -6.72
CA LEU A 443 -9.00 -20.51 -6.24
C LEU A 443 -7.59 -20.56 -6.87
N VAL A 444 -6.97 -21.74 -6.90
CA VAL A 444 -5.66 -21.96 -7.54
C VAL A 444 -5.71 -21.60 -9.03
N LYS A 445 -6.76 -21.99 -9.75
CA LYS A 445 -6.95 -21.63 -11.16
C LYS A 445 -7.07 -20.12 -11.38
N LYS A 446 -7.69 -19.37 -10.47
CA LYS A 446 -7.73 -17.90 -10.52
C LYS A 446 -6.37 -17.27 -10.25
N ILE A 447 -5.58 -17.84 -9.33
CA ILE A 447 -4.23 -17.36 -9.00
C ILE A 447 -3.25 -17.65 -10.15
N CYS A 448 -3.33 -18.85 -10.74
CA CYS A 448 -2.44 -19.35 -11.78
C CYS A 448 -3.02 -19.07 -13.17
N TYR A 449 -3.24 -17.79 -13.47
CA TYR A 449 -3.84 -17.33 -14.71
C TYR A 449 -2.86 -16.48 -15.53
N LEU A 450 -2.74 -16.77 -16.82
CA LEU A 450 -2.01 -15.99 -17.81
C LEU A 450 -3.00 -15.50 -18.88
N PRO A 451 -3.28 -14.19 -19.01
CA PRO A 451 -4.31 -13.66 -19.91
C PRO A 451 -4.19 -14.09 -21.37
N HIS A 452 -2.97 -14.19 -21.88
CA HIS A 452 -2.66 -14.57 -23.27
C HIS A 452 -1.77 -15.82 -23.33
N GLY A 453 -1.78 -16.65 -22.27
CA GLY A 453 -0.92 -17.81 -22.17
C GLY A 453 0.55 -17.43 -22.34
N GLU A 454 1.21 -18.04 -23.33
CA GLU A 454 2.64 -17.88 -23.64
C GLU A 454 2.99 -16.47 -24.14
N GLU A 455 2.04 -15.74 -24.74
CA GLU A 455 2.23 -14.39 -25.29
C GLU A 455 1.96 -13.27 -24.29
N SER A 456 1.65 -13.61 -23.03
CA SER A 456 1.35 -12.61 -22.00
C SER A 456 2.56 -11.70 -21.72
N ASP A 457 2.32 -10.41 -21.47
CA ASP A 457 3.39 -9.49 -21.06
C ASP A 457 3.89 -9.84 -19.65
N LEU A 458 4.97 -10.61 -19.60
CA LEU A 458 5.55 -11.10 -18.36
C LEU A 458 6.21 -9.99 -17.51
N VAL A 459 6.52 -8.83 -18.10
CA VAL A 459 7.07 -7.69 -17.34
C VAL A 459 5.96 -7.02 -16.55
N GLU A 460 4.83 -6.75 -17.20
CA GLU A 460 3.67 -6.15 -16.55
C GLU A 460 3.07 -7.08 -15.47
N LEU A 461 3.05 -8.38 -15.73
CA LEU A 461 2.50 -9.39 -14.84
C LEU A 461 3.51 -9.92 -13.80
N ALA A 462 4.74 -9.41 -13.76
CA ALA A 462 5.83 -9.96 -12.96
C ALA A 462 5.45 -10.13 -11.48
N ASP A 463 4.87 -9.10 -10.84
CA ASP A 463 4.47 -9.13 -9.43
C ASP A 463 3.41 -10.20 -9.14
N GLN A 464 2.44 -10.35 -10.04
CA GLN A 464 1.40 -11.37 -9.94
C GLN A 464 2.00 -12.78 -10.09
N ILE A 465 2.84 -12.99 -11.10
CA ILE A 465 3.46 -14.29 -11.39
C ILE A 465 4.38 -14.72 -10.25
N ILE A 466 5.22 -13.81 -9.74
CA ILE A 466 6.12 -14.06 -8.61
C ILE A 466 5.32 -14.47 -7.37
N SER A 467 4.24 -13.75 -7.05
CA SER A 467 3.36 -14.10 -5.93
C SER A 467 2.66 -15.44 -6.14
N ALA A 468 2.19 -15.73 -7.36
CA ALA A 468 1.54 -17.01 -7.69
C ALA A 468 2.50 -18.19 -7.55
N LEU A 469 3.73 -18.08 -8.06
CA LEU A 469 4.76 -19.13 -7.93
C LEU A 469 5.15 -19.36 -6.47
N ASN A 470 5.28 -18.29 -5.68
CA ASN A 470 5.56 -18.40 -4.25
C ASN A 470 4.39 -19.02 -3.47
N PHE A 471 3.14 -18.70 -3.83
CA PHE A 471 1.96 -19.33 -3.27
C PHE A 471 1.94 -20.84 -3.56
N LEU A 472 2.11 -21.24 -4.82
CA LEU A 472 2.17 -22.66 -5.20
C LEU A 472 3.30 -23.39 -4.47
N ARG A 473 4.50 -22.79 -4.43
CA ARG A 473 5.65 -23.35 -3.72
C ARG A 473 5.36 -23.55 -2.24
N TYR A 474 4.73 -22.57 -1.58
CA TYR A 474 4.32 -22.68 -0.19
C TYR A 474 3.37 -23.88 0.02
N VAL A 475 2.32 -23.98 -0.82
CA VAL A 475 1.34 -25.07 -0.72
C VAL A 475 1.99 -26.45 -0.92
N VAL A 476 2.85 -26.59 -1.92
CA VAL A 476 3.57 -27.85 -2.23
C VAL A 476 4.49 -28.28 -1.09
N ILE A 477 5.12 -27.34 -0.38
CA ILE A 477 6.05 -27.63 0.72
C ILE A 477 5.29 -27.90 2.02
N LYS A 478 4.19 -27.18 2.27
CA LYS A 478 3.45 -27.24 3.54
C LYS A 478 2.52 -28.45 3.59
N ASP A 479 1.85 -28.79 2.49
CA ASP A 479 0.81 -29.82 2.46
C ASP A 479 1.35 -31.24 2.19
N ASN A 480 2.10 -31.78 3.16
CA ASN A 480 2.65 -33.13 3.06
C ASN A 480 1.57 -34.22 3.10
N ASP A 481 0.48 -34.01 3.85
CA ASP A 481 -0.59 -34.99 4.03
C ASP A 481 -1.72 -34.85 2.99
N ASN A 482 -1.56 -33.96 2.00
CA ASN A 482 -2.56 -33.67 0.97
C ASN A 482 -3.93 -33.23 1.55
N ARG A 483 -3.94 -32.49 2.66
CA ARG A 483 -5.18 -32.00 3.29
C ARG A 483 -5.94 -31.02 2.39
N THR A 484 -5.25 -30.31 1.49
CA THR A 484 -5.87 -29.38 0.54
C THR A 484 -6.39 -30.07 -0.72
N GLY A 485 -5.88 -31.27 -1.05
CA GLY A 485 -6.18 -31.99 -2.30
C GLY A 485 -5.35 -31.55 -3.52
N VAL A 486 -4.33 -30.72 -3.32
CA VAL A 486 -3.57 -30.09 -4.42
C VAL A 486 -2.72 -31.07 -5.21
N LYS A 487 -2.29 -32.19 -4.61
CA LYS A 487 -1.43 -33.17 -5.30
C LYS A 487 -2.11 -33.80 -6.52
N GLU A 488 -3.44 -33.90 -6.49
CA GLU A 488 -4.25 -34.42 -7.60
C GLU A 488 -4.24 -33.48 -8.81
N CYS A 489 -3.92 -32.20 -8.59
CA CYS A 489 -4.00 -31.15 -9.60
C CYS A 489 -2.62 -30.74 -10.15
N PHE A 490 -1.54 -31.38 -9.69
CA PHE A 490 -0.18 -31.04 -10.15
C PHE A 490 -0.01 -31.17 -11.66
N SER A 491 -0.59 -32.21 -12.28
CA SER A 491 -0.54 -32.37 -13.74
C SER A 491 -1.20 -31.21 -14.47
N THR A 492 -2.38 -30.77 -14.02
CA THR A 492 -3.10 -29.64 -14.62
C THR A 492 -2.34 -28.32 -14.43
N ILE A 493 -1.73 -28.09 -13.27
CA ILE A 493 -0.94 -26.87 -13.00
C ILE A 493 0.33 -26.83 -13.87
N GLU A 494 1.00 -27.98 -14.03
CA GLU A 494 2.16 -28.11 -14.91
C GLU A 494 1.79 -27.75 -16.35
N THR A 495 0.76 -28.38 -16.91
CA THR A 495 0.39 -28.20 -18.33
C THR A 495 -0.25 -26.84 -18.62
N GLU A 496 -1.14 -26.35 -17.74
CA GLU A 496 -1.93 -25.14 -18.03
C GLU A 496 -1.22 -23.84 -17.65
N TYR A 497 -0.23 -23.90 -16.74
CA TYR A 497 0.43 -22.70 -16.21
C TYR A 497 1.95 -22.77 -16.31
N LEU A 498 2.61 -23.79 -15.74
CA LEU A 498 4.07 -23.82 -15.64
C LEU A 498 4.76 -23.98 -17.00
N ASP A 499 4.23 -24.85 -17.87
CA ASP A 499 4.78 -25.08 -19.21
C ASP A 499 4.58 -23.84 -20.10
N LYS A 500 3.38 -23.26 -20.10
CA LYS A 500 3.09 -22.02 -20.84
C LYS A 500 3.96 -20.86 -20.36
N LEU A 501 4.17 -20.74 -19.05
CA LEU A 501 5.05 -19.73 -18.47
C LEU A 501 6.51 -19.95 -18.90
N ARG A 502 6.98 -21.22 -18.98
CA ARG A 502 8.32 -21.55 -19.46
C ARG A 502 8.49 -21.15 -20.93
N THR A 503 7.53 -21.45 -21.79
CA THR A 503 7.56 -21.04 -23.20
C THR A 503 7.60 -19.51 -23.31
N GLY A 504 6.70 -18.81 -22.60
CA GLY A 504 6.65 -17.35 -22.60
C GLY A 504 7.93 -16.69 -22.08
N LEU A 505 8.57 -17.24 -21.04
CA LEU A 505 9.84 -16.75 -20.52
C LEU A 505 10.97 -16.89 -21.55
N ASN A 506 11.06 -18.05 -22.21
CA ASN A 506 12.06 -18.29 -23.25
C ASN A 506 11.91 -17.30 -24.41
N MET A 507 10.68 -17.09 -24.88
CA MET A 507 10.36 -16.13 -25.94
C MET A 507 10.70 -14.69 -25.52
N SER A 508 10.27 -14.28 -24.32
CA SER A 508 10.48 -12.92 -23.81
C SER A 508 11.95 -12.61 -23.58
N LYS A 509 12.70 -13.55 -22.98
CA LYS A 509 14.14 -13.41 -22.75
C LYS A 509 14.91 -13.29 -24.07
N ALA A 510 14.63 -14.16 -25.04
CA ALA A 510 15.25 -14.08 -26.37
C ALA A 510 15.01 -12.71 -27.04
N HIS A 511 13.78 -12.19 -26.96
CA HIS A 511 13.42 -10.88 -27.51
C HIS A 511 14.15 -9.72 -26.81
N TYR A 512 14.21 -9.70 -25.48
CA TYR A 512 14.89 -8.63 -24.74
C TYR A 512 16.42 -8.72 -24.86
N GLU A 513 17.00 -9.92 -24.92
CA GLU A 513 18.43 -10.13 -25.19
C GLU A 513 18.82 -9.68 -26.61
N MET A 514 17.97 -9.95 -27.60
CA MET A 514 18.16 -9.46 -28.97
C MET A 514 18.14 -7.92 -29.00
N LYS A 515 17.14 -7.28 -28.38
CA LYS A 515 17.09 -5.80 -28.24
C LYS A 515 18.33 -5.24 -27.53
N LEU A 516 18.84 -5.94 -26.52
CA LEU A 516 20.07 -5.54 -25.83
C LEU A 516 21.29 -5.61 -26.75
N LYS A 517 21.39 -6.66 -27.58
CA LYS A 517 22.45 -6.81 -28.60
C LYS A 517 22.37 -5.72 -29.66
N GLU A 518 21.19 -5.43 -30.20
CA GLU A 518 20.98 -4.35 -31.18
C GLU A 518 21.42 -2.98 -30.67
N ILE A 519 21.10 -2.65 -29.40
CA ILE A 519 21.54 -1.40 -28.77
C ILE A 519 23.07 -1.35 -28.61
N ASN A 520 23.70 -2.49 -28.28
CA ASN A 520 25.15 -2.58 -28.15
C ASN A 520 25.87 -2.59 -29.52
N GLU A 521 25.22 -3.08 -30.58
CA GLU A 521 25.76 -3.12 -31.96
C GLU A 521 25.62 -1.77 -32.66
N LYS A 522 24.54 -1.01 -32.44
CA LYS A 522 24.39 0.39 -32.90
C LYS A 522 25.42 1.35 -32.29
N LYS A 523 26.21 0.93 -31.29
CA LYS A 523 27.42 1.66 -30.84
C LYS A 523 28.62 1.53 -31.79
N LYS A 524 28.67 0.50 -32.65
CA LYS A 524 29.76 0.29 -33.61
C LYS A 524 29.54 1.01 -34.94
N ALA A 525 28.29 1.38 -35.27
CA ALA A 525 27.97 2.15 -36.47
C ALA A 525 27.61 3.60 -36.09
N LEU A 526 28.44 4.55 -36.51
CA LEU A 526 28.31 5.97 -36.17
C LEU A 526 27.01 6.59 -36.72
N HIS A 527 26.38 7.46 -35.92
CA HIS A 527 25.33 8.44 -36.27
C HIS A 527 24.20 7.98 -37.21
N LYS A 528 23.13 7.42 -36.63
CA LYS A 528 21.75 7.72 -37.03
C LYS A 528 20.84 7.56 -35.82
N ASP A 529 20.39 8.68 -35.27
CA ASP A 529 19.23 8.69 -34.38
C ASP A 529 18.03 8.22 -35.20
N THR A 530 17.62 6.99 -34.93
CA THR A 530 16.32 6.47 -35.34
C THR A 530 15.69 5.93 -34.07
N ASP A 531 14.57 6.55 -33.70
CA ASP A 531 13.72 6.16 -32.58
C ASP A 531 13.29 4.71 -32.76
N ILE A 532 13.81 3.83 -31.91
CA ILE A 532 13.26 2.48 -31.73
C ILE A 532 12.17 2.62 -30.66
N GLN A 533 10.94 2.35 -31.08
CA GLN A 533 9.76 2.29 -30.24
C GLN A 533 9.90 1.12 -29.25
N LEU A 534 9.87 1.43 -27.96
CA LEU A 534 9.74 0.46 -26.89
C LEU A 534 8.30 0.55 -26.38
N ASN A 535 7.53 -0.50 -26.66
CA ASN A 535 6.22 -0.68 -26.05
C ASN A 535 6.44 -1.35 -24.69
N ILE A 536 6.10 -0.65 -23.60
CA ILE A 536 6.09 -1.19 -22.24
C ILE A 536 4.71 -0.84 -21.68
N GLY A 537 3.87 -1.85 -21.42
CA GLY A 537 2.51 -1.66 -20.90
C GLY A 537 1.56 -0.91 -21.84
N GLY A 538 1.65 -1.15 -23.16
CA GLY A 538 0.76 -0.54 -24.17
C GLY A 538 1.06 0.93 -24.51
N ASN A 539 2.02 1.58 -23.84
CA ASN A 539 2.44 2.94 -24.15
C ASN A 539 3.81 2.97 -24.83
N VAL A 540 3.87 3.62 -25.99
CA VAL A 540 5.10 3.86 -26.75
C VAL A 540 5.83 5.05 -26.13
N LEU A 541 6.90 4.79 -25.39
CA LEU A 541 7.72 5.84 -24.79
C LEU A 541 8.75 6.37 -25.80
N ASP A 542 8.31 7.31 -26.63
CA ASP A 542 9.19 8.08 -27.52
C ASP A 542 9.99 9.08 -26.67
N LYS A 543 11.33 8.99 -26.73
CA LYS A 543 12.36 9.87 -26.09
C LYS A 543 12.86 9.49 -24.68
N ILE A 544 13.43 8.29 -24.52
CA ILE A 544 14.28 7.95 -23.35
C ILE A 544 15.78 7.94 -23.75
N PRO A 545 16.70 8.57 -23.00
CA PRO A 545 18.14 8.49 -23.23
C PRO A 545 18.66 7.04 -23.31
N LYS A 546 19.63 6.77 -24.19
CA LYS A 546 20.14 5.39 -24.49
C LYS A 546 20.64 4.62 -23.25
N LYS A 547 21.12 5.32 -22.21
CA LYS A 547 21.56 4.71 -20.94
C LYS A 547 20.38 4.14 -20.14
N ASN A 548 19.31 4.92 -19.98
CA ASN A 548 18.11 4.53 -19.25
C ASN A 548 17.37 3.39 -19.97
N LYS A 549 17.42 3.35 -21.32
CA LYS A 549 16.88 2.21 -22.11
C LYS A 549 17.57 0.88 -21.76
N LYS A 550 18.89 0.87 -21.58
CA LYS A 550 19.64 -0.35 -21.20
C LYS A 550 19.31 -0.79 -19.77
N GLU A 551 19.16 0.15 -18.85
CA GLU A 551 18.78 -0.15 -17.46
C GLU A 551 17.37 -0.76 -17.37
N ILE A 552 16.40 -0.26 -18.15
CA ILE A 552 15.04 -0.81 -18.23
C ILE A 552 15.06 -2.26 -18.77
N ILE A 553 15.81 -2.51 -19.86
CA ILE A 553 15.94 -3.85 -20.44
C ILE A 553 16.59 -4.81 -19.45
N ASN A 554 17.66 -4.39 -18.78
CA ASN A 554 18.31 -5.20 -17.76
C ASN A 554 17.38 -5.47 -16.57
N SER A 555 16.55 -4.50 -16.16
CA SER A 555 15.55 -4.69 -15.12
C SER A 555 14.53 -5.77 -15.50
N ALA A 556 14.00 -5.73 -16.74
CA ALA A 556 13.10 -6.75 -17.25
C ALA A 556 13.76 -8.14 -17.31
N LEU A 557 15.00 -8.24 -17.79
CA LEU A 557 15.75 -9.50 -17.81
C LEU A 557 15.98 -10.06 -16.40
N ASN A 558 16.27 -9.20 -15.42
CA ASN A 558 16.40 -9.60 -14.02
C ASN A 558 15.08 -10.16 -13.46
N ALA A 559 13.94 -9.55 -13.82
CA ALA A 559 12.62 -10.07 -13.44
C ALA A 559 12.37 -11.45 -14.07
N PHE A 560 12.72 -11.65 -15.35
CA PHE A 560 12.60 -12.97 -15.99
C PHE A 560 13.48 -14.04 -15.32
N HIS A 561 14.73 -13.71 -15.00
CA HIS A 561 15.62 -14.63 -14.28
C HIS A 561 15.08 -15.00 -12.89
N LEU A 562 14.46 -14.05 -12.18
CA LEU A 562 13.82 -14.31 -10.89
C LEU A 562 12.64 -15.27 -11.05
N ILE A 563 11.78 -15.05 -12.04
CA ILE A 563 10.64 -15.92 -12.33
C ILE A 563 11.13 -17.32 -12.75
N GLU A 564 12.14 -17.40 -13.60
CA GLU A 564 12.77 -18.66 -14.06
C GLU A 564 13.32 -19.48 -12.88
N GLY A 565 14.02 -18.82 -11.95
CA GLY A 565 14.52 -19.48 -10.73
C GLY A 565 13.40 -20.01 -9.83
N LEU A 566 12.33 -19.23 -9.63
CA LEU A 566 11.16 -19.67 -8.86
C LEU A 566 10.43 -20.84 -9.53
N LEU A 567 10.28 -20.78 -10.85
CA LEU A 567 9.66 -21.83 -11.68
C LEU A 567 10.45 -23.14 -11.61
N GLY A 568 11.78 -23.06 -11.75
CA GLY A 568 12.68 -24.21 -11.60
C GLY A 568 12.55 -24.86 -10.23
N ARG A 569 12.60 -24.06 -9.17
CA ARG A 569 12.47 -24.56 -7.80
C ARG A 569 11.10 -25.19 -7.53
N LEU A 570 10.02 -24.60 -8.03
CA LEU A 570 8.67 -25.16 -7.90
C LEU A 570 8.56 -26.52 -8.60
N SER A 571 9.09 -26.63 -9.83
CA SER A 571 9.09 -27.87 -10.61
C SER A 571 9.84 -29.00 -9.88
N GLU A 572 10.98 -28.67 -9.29
CA GLU A 572 11.75 -29.59 -8.44
C GLU A 572 10.94 -30.06 -7.23
N CYS A 573 10.28 -29.13 -6.51
CA CYS A 573 9.45 -29.47 -5.35
C CYS A 573 8.27 -30.39 -5.70
N ILE A 574 7.64 -30.17 -6.85
CA ILE A 574 6.55 -31.04 -7.34
C ILE A 574 7.10 -32.44 -7.68
N THR A 575 8.26 -32.51 -8.35
CA THR A 575 8.91 -33.77 -8.71
C THR A 575 9.30 -34.59 -7.47
N ILE A 576 9.87 -33.95 -6.44
CA ILE A 576 10.22 -34.59 -5.17
C ILE A 576 8.97 -35.16 -4.49
N ASN A 577 7.88 -34.40 -4.44
CA ASN A 577 6.61 -34.85 -3.85
C ASN A 577 6.01 -36.05 -4.60
N LYS A 578 6.03 -36.03 -5.95
CA LYS A 578 5.60 -37.17 -6.77
C LYS A 578 6.44 -38.42 -6.50
N ALA A 579 7.77 -38.26 -6.38
CA ALA A 579 8.68 -39.36 -6.06
C ALA A 579 8.46 -39.93 -4.65
N GLN A 580 8.12 -39.08 -3.66
CA GLN A 580 7.78 -39.52 -2.31
C GLN A 580 6.44 -40.26 -2.25
N ALA A 581 5.44 -39.83 -3.02
CA ALA A 581 4.16 -40.55 -3.14
C ALA A 581 4.35 -41.97 -3.70
N LEU A 582 5.22 -42.12 -4.71
CA LEU A 582 5.59 -43.43 -5.28
C LEU A 582 6.32 -44.33 -4.27
N ARG A 583 7.16 -43.76 -3.39
CA ARG A 583 7.85 -44.52 -2.33
C ARG A 583 6.92 -44.93 -1.17
N ASN A 584 5.96 -44.07 -0.80
CA ASN A 584 5.02 -44.36 0.29
C ASN A 584 3.92 -45.36 -0.13
N GLY A 585 3.60 -45.45 -1.42
CA GLY A 585 2.72 -46.48 -1.99
C GLY A 585 3.24 -47.92 -1.85
N HIS A 586 4.49 -48.13 -1.43
CA HIS A 586 5.08 -49.45 -1.19
C HIS A 586 5.15 -49.87 0.29
N ARG A 587 4.56 -49.10 1.23
CA ARG A 587 4.61 -49.42 2.68
C ARG A 587 3.28 -49.55 3.40
N CYS A 588 2.13 -49.53 2.72
CA CYS A 588 0.83 -49.78 3.37
C CYS A 588 0.07 -50.95 2.72
N ILE A 589 0.21 -52.15 3.30
CA ILE A 589 -0.78 -53.22 3.16
C ILE A 589 -1.14 -53.67 4.58
N LYS A 590 -2.39 -53.43 5.00
CA LYS A 590 -3.17 -54.19 6.00
C LYS A 590 -4.67 -53.81 5.88
N PRO A 591 -5.60 -54.70 6.28
CA PRO A 591 -6.39 -55.47 5.31
C PRO A 591 -7.89 -55.15 5.36
N ALA A 592 -8.57 -55.29 4.21
CA ALA A 592 -10.02 -55.39 4.17
C ALA A 592 -10.44 -56.71 3.49
N VAL A 593 -11.37 -57.37 4.17
CA VAL A 593 -11.84 -58.75 4.02
C VAL A 593 -13.10 -58.76 3.14
N LEU A 594 -13.16 -59.73 2.21
CA LEU A 594 -14.31 -60.25 1.41
C LEU A 594 -15.10 -59.25 0.52
N ALA A 595 -15.52 -59.51 -0.71
CA ALA A 595 -15.45 -60.56 -1.75
C ALA A 595 -16.32 -60.01 -2.94
N PRO A 596 -16.59 -60.74 -4.03
CA PRO A 596 -15.72 -61.47 -4.95
C PRO A 596 -15.80 -60.83 -6.38
N ILE A 597 -14.94 -61.21 -7.32
CA ILE A 597 -15.33 -61.49 -8.72
C ILE A 597 -14.24 -62.35 -9.36
N SER A 598 -14.72 -63.33 -10.10
CA SER A 598 -14.13 -64.50 -10.73
C SER A 598 -12.75 -64.37 -11.40
N ARG A 599 -11.96 -65.41 -11.13
CA ARG A 599 -10.76 -65.86 -11.82
C ARG A 599 -11.04 -66.32 -13.26
N THR A 600 -10.27 -65.80 -14.21
CA THR A 600 -9.79 -66.45 -15.46
C THR A 600 -8.87 -65.41 -16.12
N ILE A 601 -7.59 -65.58 -16.50
CA ILE A 601 -6.71 -66.70 -16.83
C ILE A 601 -5.27 -66.19 -16.57
N LEU A 602 -4.49 -66.87 -15.73
CA LEU A 602 -3.02 -66.73 -15.71
C LEU A 602 -2.44 -68.08 -15.31
N ARG A 603 -2.24 -68.95 -16.31
CA ARG A 603 -1.41 -70.15 -16.17
C ARG A 603 -0.97 -70.57 -17.56
N GLN A 604 0.34 -70.40 -17.82
CA GLN A 604 1.16 -70.88 -18.94
C GLN A 604 2.09 -69.72 -19.33
N TYR A 605 3.42 -69.75 -19.30
CA TYR A 605 4.43 -70.81 -19.17
C TYR A 605 5.70 -70.09 -18.66
N CYS A 606 6.31 -70.57 -17.57
CA CYS A 606 7.72 -70.33 -17.29
C CYS A 606 8.45 -71.67 -17.39
N LYS A 607 9.66 -71.61 -17.97
CA LYS A 607 10.67 -72.65 -18.22
C LYS A 607 10.62 -73.27 -19.63
N THR A 608 11.53 -72.83 -20.50
CA THR A 608 12.86 -73.45 -20.72
C THR A 608 13.52 -72.83 -21.97
N ALA A 609 14.79 -72.46 -21.88
CA ALA A 609 15.88 -72.85 -22.81
C ALA A 609 16.99 -71.77 -22.88
N GLU A 610 18.20 -72.19 -22.48
CA GLU A 610 19.46 -71.55 -22.85
C GLU A 610 19.83 -71.87 -24.31
N LYS A 611 20.35 -70.90 -25.08
CA LYS A 611 21.61 -71.00 -25.86
C LYS A 611 21.87 -69.77 -26.78
N LYS A 612 23.09 -69.25 -26.61
CA LYS A 612 24.11 -68.76 -27.58
C LYS A 612 23.79 -67.62 -28.58
N ASP A 613 24.55 -66.55 -28.38
CA ASP A 613 25.24 -65.66 -29.34
C ASP A 613 24.73 -65.60 -30.78
N LYS A 614 24.21 -64.42 -31.15
CA LYS A 614 24.48 -63.74 -32.42
C LYS A 614 24.35 -62.23 -32.21
N VAL A 615 25.44 -61.53 -32.51
CA VAL A 615 25.58 -60.06 -32.50
C VAL A 615 24.65 -59.45 -33.56
N ILE A 616 23.82 -58.50 -33.14
CA ILE A 616 23.12 -57.53 -33.98
C ILE A 616 23.42 -56.15 -33.36
N PRO A 617 23.84 -55.13 -34.13
CA PRO A 617 24.29 -53.87 -33.55
C PRO A 617 23.10 -53.10 -32.98
N VAL A 618 23.15 -52.83 -31.67
CA VAL A 618 22.20 -51.96 -30.99
C VAL A 618 22.56 -50.52 -31.32
N ILE A 619 21.61 -49.80 -31.91
CA ILE A 619 21.68 -48.34 -32.07
C ILE A 619 21.63 -47.75 -30.66
N ARG A 620 22.74 -47.13 -30.22
CA ARG A 620 22.83 -46.46 -28.91
C ARG A 620 21.96 -45.20 -28.94
N THR A 621 21.10 -45.05 -27.94
CA THR A 621 20.27 -43.85 -27.75
C THR A 621 21.10 -42.73 -27.13
N GLY A 622 20.96 -41.49 -27.62
CA GLY A 622 21.78 -40.33 -27.21
C GLY A 622 21.77 -39.93 -25.72
N THR A 623 21.02 -40.63 -24.87
CA THR A 623 21.05 -40.47 -23.41
C THR A 623 22.21 -41.21 -22.75
N GLU A 624 22.68 -42.32 -23.33
CA GLU A 624 23.83 -43.10 -22.82
C GLU A 624 25.18 -42.46 -23.21
N GLU A 625 25.23 -41.79 -24.37
CA GLU A 625 26.44 -41.09 -24.86
C GLU A 625 26.77 -39.86 -23.99
N ASN A 626 25.78 -39.10 -23.56
CA ASN A 626 25.97 -37.94 -22.68
C ASN A 626 26.49 -38.33 -21.28
N GLN A 627 26.00 -39.42 -20.71
CA GLN A 627 26.48 -39.92 -19.41
C GLN A 627 27.94 -40.39 -19.48
N TYR A 628 28.29 -41.09 -20.56
CA TYR A 628 29.67 -41.53 -20.79
C TYR A 628 30.64 -40.35 -20.95
N GLU A 629 30.24 -39.29 -21.65
CA GLU A 629 31.04 -38.08 -21.81
C GLU A 629 31.25 -37.33 -20.47
N ASP A 630 30.20 -37.22 -19.66
CA ASP A 630 30.27 -36.57 -18.34
C ASP A 630 31.15 -37.33 -17.36
N ASP A 631 31.13 -38.67 -17.40
CA ASP A 631 32.02 -39.52 -16.59
C ASP A 631 33.49 -39.31 -16.96
N ILE A 632 33.80 -39.17 -18.26
CA ILE A 632 35.15 -38.85 -18.73
C ILE A 632 35.57 -37.44 -18.26
N LYS A 633 34.70 -36.44 -18.41
CA LYS A 633 34.99 -35.07 -17.96
C LYS A 633 35.31 -35.03 -16.47
N ASN A 634 34.52 -35.72 -15.65
CA ASN A 634 34.73 -35.80 -14.20
C ASN A 634 36.06 -36.49 -13.83
N GLN A 635 36.42 -37.58 -14.52
CA GLN A 635 37.71 -38.27 -14.30
C GLN A 635 38.91 -37.36 -14.61
N ILE A 636 38.85 -36.65 -15.74
CA ILE A 636 39.91 -35.72 -16.15
C ILE A 636 40.02 -34.57 -15.15
N LEU A 637 38.91 -33.91 -14.80
CA LEU A 637 38.89 -32.80 -13.85
C LEU A 637 39.41 -33.21 -12.46
N ALA A 638 39.04 -34.41 -11.98
CA ALA A 638 39.54 -34.94 -10.72
C ALA A 638 41.07 -35.11 -10.72
N LYS A 639 41.63 -35.69 -11.80
CA LYS A 639 43.09 -35.87 -11.95
C LYS A 639 43.83 -34.55 -12.17
N SER A 640 43.19 -33.58 -12.83
CA SER A 640 43.77 -32.24 -13.05
C SER A 640 44.06 -31.47 -11.77
N LEU A 641 43.31 -31.73 -10.69
CA LEU A 641 43.52 -31.07 -9.39
C LEU A 641 44.90 -31.37 -8.77
N ASP A 642 45.51 -32.52 -9.07
CA ASP A 642 46.84 -32.90 -8.58
C ASP A 642 47.96 -32.02 -9.20
N PHE A 643 47.70 -31.44 -10.38
CA PHE A 643 48.66 -30.63 -11.12
C PHE A 643 48.51 -29.12 -10.89
N VAL A 644 47.40 -28.69 -10.27
CA VAL A 644 47.12 -27.27 -9.94
C VAL A 644 48.22 -26.60 -9.10
N PRO A 645 48.84 -27.26 -8.09
CA PRO A 645 49.91 -26.61 -7.32
C PRO A 645 51.15 -26.25 -8.16
N LYS A 646 51.37 -26.96 -9.28
CA LYS A 646 52.53 -26.78 -10.17
C LYS A 646 52.22 -25.84 -11.34
N SER A 647 51.09 -26.04 -12.02
CA SER A 647 50.73 -25.35 -13.27
C SER A 647 49.56 -24.35 -13.12
N GLY A 648 49.02 -24.21 -11.90
CA GLY A 648 47.91 -23.32 -11.58
C GLY A 648 46.56 -23.77 -12.15
N TRP A 649 45.58 -22.89 -12.10
CA TRP A 649 44.22 -23.12 -12.62
C TRP A 649 44.18 -22.84 -14.13
N SER A 650 44.83 -23.70 -14.91
CA SER A 650 45.15 -23.46 -16.32
C SER A 650 44.82 -24.66 -17.22
N VAL A 651 44.86 -24.43 -18.53
CA VAL A 651 44.70 -25.48 -19.55
C VAL A 651 45.83 -26.51 -19.47
N GLU A 652 47.02 -26.14 -19.00
CA GLU A 652 48.15 -27.07 -18.81
C GLU A 652 47.87 -28.12 -17.73
N SER A 653 47.18 -27.73 -16.65
CA SER A 653 46.72 -28.65 -15.60
C SER A 653 45.62 -29.59 -16.12
N LEU A 654 44.78 -29.11 -17.04
CA LEU A 654 43.78 -29.95 -17.72
C LEU A 654 44.41 -30.96 -18.67
N ALA A 655 45.40 -30.53 -19.47
CA ALA A 655 46.14 -31.41 -20.37
C ALA A 655 46.90 -32.50 -19.59
N SER A 656 47.59 -32.11 -18.51
CA SER A 656 48.32 -33.07 -17.64
C SER A 656 47.37 -34.03 -16.92
N GLY A 657 46.19 -33.56 -16.48
CA GLY A 657 45.17 -34.42 -15.88
C GLY A 657 44.51 -35.37 -16.87
N ALA A 658 44.35 -34.95 -18.14
CA ALA A 658 43.88 -35.82 -19.21
C ALA A 658 44.87 -36.97 -19.47
N GLU A 659 46.17 -36.65 -19.55
CA GLU A 659 47.24 -37.65 -19.69
C GLU A 659 47.28 -38.62 -18.50
N ALA A 660 47.13 -38.11 -17.28
CA ALA A 660 47.05 -38.93 -16.06
C ALA A 660 45.78 -39.80 -15.98
N ALA A 661 44.70 -39.40 -16.67
CA ALA A 661 43.47 -40.19 -16.81
C ALA A 661 43.52 -41.18 -17.99
N GLY A 662 44.64 -41.23 -18.74
CA GLY A 662 44.83 -42.14 -19.87
C GLY A 662 44.36 -41.61 -21.22
N TYR A 663 44.07 -40.30 -21.32
CA TYR A 663 43.63 -39.62 -22.55
C TYR A 663 44.73 -38.69 -23.10
N PRO A 664 44.77 -38.41 -24.41
CA PRO A 664 45.75 -37.47 -24.98
C PRO A 664 45.62 -36.06 -24.38
N GLY A 665 46.72 -35.32 -24.21
CA GLY A 665 46.69 -33.96 -23.65
C GLY A 665 45.80 -32.96 -24.41
N ILE A 666 45.53 -33.18 -25.71
CA ILE A 666 44.57 -32.39 -26.51
C ILE A 666 43.11 -32.52 -26.04
N THR A 667 42.80 -33.51 -25.20
CA THR A 667 41.45 -33.78 -24.67
C THR A 667 40.97 -32.66 -23.73
N HIS A 668 41.85 -31.72 -23.34
CA HIS A 668 41.44 -30.49 -22.65
C HIS A 668 40.41 -29.66 -23.44
N GLY A 669 40.30 -29.86 -24.77
CA GLY A 669 39.28 -29.21 -25.61
C GLY A 669 37.82 -29.54 -25.24
N LEU A 670 37.59 -30.55 -24.39
CA LEU A 670 36.28 -30.82 -23.79
C LEU A 670 35.82 -29.76 -22.78
N PHE A 671 36.71 -28.85 -22.36
CA PHE A 671 36.47 -27.81 -21.36
C PHE A 671 36.58 -26.41 -22.00
N PRO A 672 35.47 -25.86 -22.53
CA PRO A 672 35.50 -24.62 -23.31
C PRO A 672 35.93 -23.39 -22.49
N ASN A 673 35.77 -23.40 -21.17
CA ASN A 673 36.21 -22.30 -20.30
C ASN A 673 37.59 -22.57 -19.66
N GLY A 674 38.24 -23.68 -20.02
CA GLY A 674 39.56 -24.08 -19.54
C GLY A 674 39.64 -24.07 -18.01
N GLY A 675 40.53 -23.23 -17.45
CA GLY A 675 40.70 -23.08 -16.01
C GLY A 675 39.41 -22.71 -15.25
N GLY A 676 38.43 -22.07 -15.90
CA GLY A 676 37.13 -21.76 -15.31
C GLY A 676 36.32 -23.02 -14.95
N ASP A 677 36.31 -24.03 -15.82
CA ASP A 677 35.61 -25.29 -15.60
C ASP A 677 36.27 -26.10 -14.47
N LEU A 678 37.61 -26.05 -14.37
CA LEU A 678 38.38 -26.67 -13.28
C LEU A 678 38.08 -26.03 -11.91
N VAL A 679 38.02 -24.70 -11.84
CA VAL A 679 37.67 -23.97 -10.61
C VAL A 679 36.21 -24.22 -10.22
N HIS A 680 35.30 -24.27 -11.20
CA HIS A 680 33.89 -24.59 -10.96
C HIS A 680 33.74 -26.01 -10.39
N TYR A 681 34.38 -27.01 -11.00
CA TYR A 681 34.39 -28.39 -10.53
C TYR A 681 34.87 -28.50 -9.07
N PHE A 682 35.99 -27.86 -8.75
CA PHE A 682 36.51 -27.85 -7.38
C PHE A 682 35.51 -27.26 -6.38
N ASN A 683 34.90 -26.12 -6.71
CA ASN A 683 33.90 -25.49 -5.83
C ASN A 683 32.66 -26.38 -5.61
N VAL A 684 32.15 -27.03 -6.66
CA VAL A 684 31.03 -27.98 -6.56
C VAL A 684 31.39 -29.15 -5.65
N LYS A 685 32.56 -29.76 -5.83
CA LYS A 685 33.02 -30.88 -5.01
C LYS A 685 33.21 -30.50 -3.54
N CYS A 686 33.77 -29.33 -3.25
CA CYS A 686 33.88 -28.83 -1.87
C CYS A 686 32.51 -28.59 -1.23
N ASN A 687 31.53 -28.07 -1.99
CA ASN A 687 30.17 -27.88 -1.49
C ASN A 687 29.49 -29.23 -1.19
N GLU A 688 29.61 -30.22 -2.09
CA GLU A 688 29.10 -31.58 -1.87
C GLU A 688 29.70 -32.22 -0.61
N GLN A 689 31.03 -32.11 -0.43
CA GLN A 689 31.73 -32.60 0.76
C GLN A 689 31.28 -31.90 2.04
N LEU A 690 31.05 -30.58 1.99
CA LEU A 690 30.52 -29.84 3.13
C LEU A 690 29.13 -30.36 3.52
N VAL A 691 28.24 -30.52 2.54
CA VAL A 691 26.89 -31.05 2.77
C VAL A 691 26.93 -32.44 3.38
N GLU A 692 27.83 -33.32 2.91
CA GLU A 692 28.02 -34.65 3.50
C GLU A 692 28.44 -34.58 4.97
N GLN A 693 29.38 -33.71 5.32
CA GLN A 693 29.79 -33.50 6.71
C GLN A 693 28.66 -32.91 7.57
N MET A 694 27.89 -31.96 7.03
CA MET A 694 26.77 -31.33 7.73
C MET A 694 25.59 -32.30 7.97
N LYS A 695 25.38 -33.29 7.09
CA LYS A 695 24.37 -34.35 7.29
C LYS A 695 24.64 -35.20 8.54
N ALA A 696 25.90 -35.33 8.95
CA ALA A 696 26.31 -36.07 10.14
C ALA A 696 26.19 -35.27 11.45
N TRP A 697 25.87 -33.96 11.38
CA TRP A 697 25.71 -33.14 12.59
C TRP A 697 24.44 -33.50 13.38
N PRO A 698 24.47 -33.38 14.72
CA PRO A 698 23.30 -33.66 15.55
C PRO A 698 22.13 -32.73 15.18
N LYS A 699 21.00 -33.36 14.84
CA LYS A 699 19.71 -32.70 14.60
C LYS A 699 19.05 -32.44 15.95
N GLU A 700 19.33 -31.29 16.54
CA GLU A 700 18.58 -30.82 17.71
C GLU A 700 17.28 -30.15 17.22
N ASP A 701 16.14 -30.56 17.77
CA ASP A 701 14.87 -29.86 17.60
C ASP A 701 14.94 -28.55 18.38
N VAL A 702 15.46 -27.50 17.76
CA VAL A 702 15.49 -26.16 18.34
C VAL A 702 14.04 -25.65 18.36
N LEU A 703 13.39 -25.75 19.53
CA LEU A 703 12.17 -25.02 19.89
C LEU A 703 12.50 -23.52 19.97
N GLY A 704 12.65 -22.87 18.81
CA GLY A 704 12.92 -21.44 18.70
C GLY A 704 13.50 -21.03 17.34
N THR A 705 13.14 -19.83 16.87
CA THR A 705 13.56 -19.21 15.60
C THR A 705 15.04 -18.79 15.52
N LYS A 706 15.90 -19.22 16.46
CA LYS A 706 17.31 -18.83 16.51
C LYS A 706 18.18 -19.88 15.82
N ILE A 707 18.82 -19.49 14.71
CA ILE A 707 19.85 -20.29 14.04
C ILE A 707 21.01 -20.50 15.02
N PRO A 708 21.56 -21.72 15.18
CA PRO A 708 22.76 -21.95 15.96
C PRO A 708 23.98 -21.30 15.27
N VAL A 709 24.35 -20.10 15.71
CA VAL A 709 25.50 -19.30 15.21
C VAL A 709 26.78 -20.12 15.08
N GLN A 710 27.03 -21.01 16.06
CA GLN A 710 28.20 -21.87 16.08
C GLN A 710 28.22 -22.89 14.92
N LYS A 711 27.05 -23.38 14.47
CA LYS A 711 26.97 -24.31 13.33
C LYS A 711 27.25 -23.57 12.01
N VAL A 712 26.80 -22.32 11.87
CA VAL A 712 27.12 -21.46 10.71
C VAL A 712 28.61 -21.13 10.68
N GLU A 713 29.18 -20.73 11.82
CA GLU A 713 30.63 -20.48 11.95
C GLU A 713 31.44 -21.71 11.53
N ASN A 714 31.08 -22.89 12.05
CA ASN A 714 31.76 -24.14 11.73
C ASN A 714 31.62 -24.53 10.25
N ALA A 715 30.45 -24.32 9.64
CA ALA A 715 30.24 -24.61 8.22
C ALA A 715 31.14 -23.75 7.32
N ILE A 716 31.22 -22.44 7.60
CA ILE A 716 32.09 -21.51 6.88
C ILE A 716 33.56 -21.92 7.06
N MET A 717 33.99 -22.21 8.28
CA MET A 717 35.37 -22.60 8.56
C MET A 717 35.76 -23.90 7.85
N ILE A 718 34.91 -24.94 7.91
CA ILE A 718 35.15 -26.22 7.22
C ILE A 718 35.30 -25.98 5.71
N ARG A 719 34.42 -25.17 5.13
CA ARG A 719 34.45 -24.87 3.70
C ARG A 719 35.71 -24.08 3.28
N LEU A 720 36.18 -23.16 4.12
CA LEU A 720 37.41 -22.40 3.88
C LEU A 720 38.65 -23.30 3.97
N LEU A 721 38.70 -24.21 4.94
CA LEU A 721 39.83 -25.13 5.11
C LEU A 721 40.01 -26.11 3.94
N MET A 722 38.95 -26.38 3.16
CA MET A 722 39.07 -27.17 1.93
C MET A 722 39.95 -26.49 0.86
N ILE A 723 40.17 -25.17 0.97
CA ILE A 723 41.03 -24.41 0.05
C ILE A 723 42.52 -24.52 0.42
N GLU A 724 42.85 -24.95 1.65
CA GLU A 724 44.22 -25.01 2.17
C GLU A 724 45.25 -25.64 1.19
N PRO A 725 44.97 -26.78 0.51
CA PRO A 725 45.92 -27.38 -0.43
C PRO A 725 46.26 -26.48 -1.64
N TYR A 726 45.40 -25.51 -1.94
CA TYR A 726 45.50 -24.62 -3.10
C TYR A 726 45.66 -23.14 -2.71
N LYS A 727 45.84 -22.83 -1.41
CA LYS A 727 45.85 -21.46 -0.86
C LYS A 727 46.76 -20.49 -1.61
N SER A 728 47.94 -20.95 -2.02
CA SER A 728 48.93 -20.15 -2.77
C SER A 728 48.48 -19.76 -4.19
N SER A 729 47.64 -20.58 -4.83
CA SER A 729 47.14 -20.37 -6.20
C SER A 729 45.69 -19.87 -6.26
N TRP A 730 44.98 -19.90 -5.13
CA TRP A 730 43.58 -19.53 -5.02
C TRP A 730 43.25 -18.07 -5.41
N PRO A 731 44.13 -17.06 -5.19
CA PRO A 731 43.87 -15.71 -5.70
C PRO A 731 43.68 -15.68 -7.22
N LYS A 732 44.43 -16.52 -7.96
CA LYS A 732 44.26 -16.67 -9.43
C LYS A 732 42.93 -17.36 -9.77
N ALA A 733 42.52 -18.36 -8.98
CA ALA A 733 41.20 -19.00 -9.14
C ALA A 733 40.05 -18.00 -8.93
N MET A 734 40.15 -17.14 -7.91
CA MET A 734 39.14 -16.09 -7.66
C MET A 734 39.07 -15.09 -8.81
N ALA A 735 40.21 -14.71 -9.39
CA ALA A 735 40.23 -13.84 -10.57
C ALA A 735 39.54 -14.49 -11.79
N ILE A 736 39.74 -15.80 -12.01
CA ILE A 736 39.06 -16.56 -13.07
C ILE A 736 37.55 -16.62 -12.84
N GLN A 737 37.09 -16.80 -11.59
CA GLN A 737 35.66 -16.80 -11.25
C GLN A 737 35.00 -15.44 -11.50
N ALA A 738 35.75 -14.35 -11.39
CA ALA A 738 35.26 -12.99 -11.61
C ALA A 738 35.16 -12.60 -13.10
N LEU A 739 35.64 -13.44 -14.02
CA LEU A 739 35.51 -13.19 -15.47
C LEU A 739 34.05 -13.31 -15.93
N PRO A 740 33.56 -12.41 -16.82
CA PRO A 740 32.14 -12.36 -17.21
C PRO A 740 31.52 -13.69 -17.67
N ASN A 741 32.30 -14.54 -18.34
CA ASN A 741 31.83 -15.84 -18.83
C ASN A 741 31.65 -16.88 -17.71
N ASN A 742 32.37 -16.74 -16.59
CA ASN A 742 32.34 -17.68 -15.47
C ASN A 742 31.42 -17.22 -14.32
N VAL A 743 31.18 -15.91 -14.21
CA VAL A 743 30.37 -15.29 -13.14
C VAL A 743 29.01 -15.97 -12.92
N PRO A 744 28.20 -16.29 -13.95
CA PRO A 744 26.89 -16.92 -13.74
C PRO A 744 26.98 -18.26 -13.00
N ASN A 745 27.89 -19.14 -13.42
CA ASN A 745 28.08 -20.47 -12.83
C ASN A 745 28.70 -20.37 -11.42
N CYS A 746 29.67 -19.48 -11.22
CA CYS A 746 30.30 -19.28 -9.92
C CYS A 746 29.33 -18.67 -8.90
N LEU A 747 28.47 -17.74 -9.33
CA LEU A 747 27.44 -17.15 -8.48
C LEU A 747 26.36 -18.18 -8.12
N ALA A 748 25.90 -19.00 -9.06
CA ALA A 748 24.98 -20.09 -8.79
C ALA A 748 25.54 -21.09 -7.77
N THR A 749 26.82 -21.44 -7.90
CA THR A 749 27.53 -22.34 -6.97
C THR A 749 27.66 -21.73 -5.56
N LEU A 750 27.92 -20.41 -5.47
CA LEU A 750 27.97 -19.68 -4.20
C LEU A 750 26.60 -19.60 -3.53
N LEU A 751 25.55 -19.32 -4.28
CA LEU A 751 24.19 -19.26 -3.75
C LEU A 751 23.73 -20.64 -3.24
N SER A 752 24.04 -21.71 -3.98
CA SER A 752 23.78 -23.09 -3.53
C SER A 752 24.50 -23.41 -2.22
N LEU A 753 25.79 -23.04 -2.08
CA LEU A 753 26.53 -23.21 -0.83
C LEU A 753 25.83 -22.55 0.36
N VAL A 754 25.41 -21.31 0.19
CA VAL A 754 24.75 -20.52 1.23
C VAL A 754 23.37 -21.11 1.56
N ASP A 755 22.64 -21.56 0.56
CA ASP A 755 21.38 -22.28 0.70
C ASP A 755 21.54 -23.57 1.53
N ASP A 756 22.54 -24.38 1.19
CA ASP A 756 22.86 -25.62 1.88
C ASP A 756 23.24 -25.36 3.35
N ILE A 757 24.09 -24.35 3.60
CA ILE A 757 24.46 -23.95 4.96
C ILE A 757 23.21 -23.55 5.76
N CYS A 758 22.35 -22.69 5.20
CA CYS A 758 21.11 -22.27 5.87
C CYS A 758 20.16 -23.46 6.14
N TYR A 759 19.99 -24.36 5.17
CA TYR A 759 19.11 -25.52 5.30
C TYR A 759 19.58 -26.48 6.40
N HIS A 760 20.87 -26.83 6.40
CA HIS A 760 21.44 -27.77 7.35
C HIS A 760 21.68 -27.18 8.75
N THR A 761 21.74 -25.85 8.88
CA THR A 761 21.79 -25.16 10.17
C THR A 761 20.41 -24.91 10.79
N GLY A 762 19.32 -25.27 10.09
CA GLY A 762 17.96 -25.24 10.62
C GLY A 762 17.17 -23.96 10.34
N ASP A 763 17.61 -23.12 9.38
CA ASP A 763 16.80 -21.96 8.98
C ASP A 763 15.52 -22.40 8.26
N ARG A 764 14.36 -22.04 8.83
CA ARG A 764 13.02 -22.30 8.29
C ARG A 764 12.31 -21.03 7.80
N SER A 765 13.02 -19.90 7.73
CA SER A 765 12.45 -18.63 7.26
C SER A 765 11.98 -18.75 5.81
N VAL A 766 10.84 -18.13 5.47
CA VAL A 766 10.28 -18.12 4.10
C VAL A 766 9.89 -16.73 3.60
N ASP A 767 10.15 -15.69 4.41
CA ASP A 767 9.77 -14.29 4.14
C ASP A 767 10.96 -13.41 3.71
N PHE A 768 10.84 -12.08 3.71
CA PHE A 768 11.94 -11.15 3.33
C PHE A 768 13.28 -11.42 4.04
N ASN A 769 13.22 -11.93 5.27
CA ASN A 769 14.37 -12.40 6.06
C ASN A 769 15.15 -13.55 5.38
N TRP A 770 14.52 -14.35 4.50
CA TRP A 770 15.13 -15.39 3.67
C TRP A 770 16.19 -14.81 2.72
N TYR A 771 15.89 -13.68 2.08
CA TYR A 771 16.77 -13.01 1.11
C TYR A 771 17.92 -12.31 1.83
N ILE A 772 17.62 -11.54 2.88
CA ILE A 772 18.63 -10.80 3.66
C ILE A 772 19.68 -11.77 4.24
N ARG A 773 19.25 -12.91 4.79
CA ARG A 773 20.18 -13.87 5.39
C ARG A 773 21.11 -14.51 4.36
N ARG A 774 20.62 -14.83 3.15
CA ARG A 774 21.46 -15.41 2.09
C ARG A 774 22.45 -14.41 1.52
N VAL A 775 22.00 -13.20 1.23
CA VAL A 775 22.90 -12.14 0.74
C VAL A 775 23.95 -11.82 1.80
N GLY A 776 23.54 -11.72 3.06
CA GLY A 776 24.44 -11.54 4.20
C GLY A 776 25.46 -12.67 4.33
N LEU A 777 25.00 -13.93 4.33
CA LEU A 777 25.88 -15.11 4.47
C LEU A 777 26.83 -15.29 3.28
N ALA A 778 26.39 -15.00 2.05
CA ALA A 778 27.25 -14.96 0.86
C ALA A 778 28.36 -13.90 1.00
N GLY A 779 28.00 -12.71 1.48
CA GLY A 779 28.95 -11.64 1.77
C GLY A 779 29.96 -12.02 2.86
N ILE A 780 29.48 -12.61 3.96
CA ILE A 780 30.33 -13.11 5.05
C ILE A 780 31.31 -14.16 4.53
N TYR A 781 30.83 -15.14 3.75
CA TYR A 781 31.69 -16.18 3.19
C TYR A 781 32.78 -15.59 2.29
N LYS A 782 32.42 -14.72 1.34
CA LYS A 782 33.40 -14.11 0.42
C LYS A 782 34.38 -13.17 1.11
N ALA A 783 33.95 -12.40 2.10
CA ALA A 783 34.85 -11.59 2.92
C ALA A 783 35.81 -12.46 3.74
N SER A 784 35.32 -13.57 4.27
CA SER A 784 36.12 -14.53 5.05
C SER A 784 37.10 -15.31 4.17
N GLU A 785 36.71 -15.63 2.93
CA GLU A 785 37.58 -16.23 1.91
C GLU A 785 38.76 -15.31 1.57
N LEU A 786 38.51 -14.02 1.36
CA LEU A 786 39.58 -13.02 1.14
C LEU A 786 40.50 -12.88 2.35
N PHE A 787 39.91 -12.81 3.55
CA PHE A 787 40.68 -12.68 4.80
C PHE A 787 41.58 -13.90 5.03
N TYR A 788 41.04 -15.10 4.82
CA TYR A 788 41.75 -16.37 4.98
C TYR A 788 43.01 -16.47 4.11
N LEU A 789 42.98 -15.92 2.88
CA LEU A 789 44.15 -15.91 2.00
C LEU A 789 45.32 -15.09 2.55
N THR A 790 45.03 -14.09 3.38
CA THR A 790 46.04 -13.23 4.01
C THR A 790 46.43 -13.70 5.42
N ASP A 791 45.76 -14.72 5.95
CA ASP A 791 45.96 -15.20 7.31
C ASP A 791 47.18 -16.13 7.43
N SER A 792 48.11 -15.76 8.31
CA SER A 792 49.30 -16.52 8.70
C SER A 792 49.28 -16.91 10.19
N SER A 793 48.15 -16.71 10.88
CA SER A 793 47.99 -17.05 12.30
C SER A 793 47.94 -18.56 12.55
N GLU A 794 48.35 -18.97 13.75
CA GLU A 794 48.30 -20.37 14.16
C GLU A 794 46.87 -20.92 14.10
N SER A 795 46.71 -22.08 13.45
CA SER A 795 45.42 -22.76 13.23
C SER A 795 44.31 -21.89 12.62
N ASN A 796 44.67 -20.86 11.83
CA ASN A 796 43.73 -19.92 11.21
C ASN A 796 42.81 -19.23 12.23
N SER A 797 43.33 -18.96 13.44
CA SER A 797 42.59 -18.36 14.56
C SER A 797 42.11 -16.94 14.25
N ALA A 798 42.86 -16.15 13.49
CA ALA A 798 42.44 -14.83 13.05
C ALA A 798 41.25 -14.91 12.09
N THR A 799 41.26 -15.86 11.13
CA THR A 799 40.12 -16.11 10.24
C THR A 799 38.86 -16.51 11.01
N ARG A 800 38.98 -17.41 11.98
CA ARG A 800 37.83 -17.82 12.83
C ARG A 800 37.25 -16.64 13.61
N ASN A 801 38.11 -15.79 14.17
CA ASN A 801 37.67 -14.58 14.87
C ASN A 801 37.00 -13.58 13.92
N PHE A 802 37.50 -13.45 12.68
CA PHE A 802 36.89 -12.62 11.65
C PHE A 802 35.48 -13.12 11.27
N VAL A 803 35.33 -14.42 11.00
CA VAL A 803 34.02 -15.06 10.71
C VAL A 803 33.04 -14.81 11.86
N LYS A 804 33.47 -15.06 13.10
CA LYS A 804 32.64 -14.85 14.30
C LYS A 804 32.20 -13.39 14.47
N SER A 805 33.11 -12.45 14.18
CA SER A 805 32.82 -11.01 14.21
C SER A 805 31.78 -10.63 13.14
N ARG A 806 31.96 -11.12 11.91
CA ARG A 806 31.02 -10.86 10.81
C ARG A 806 29.65 -11.49 11.04
N ILE A 807 29.56 -12.68 11.63
CA ILE A 807 28.24 -13.26 11.96
C ILE A 807 27.54 -12.41 13.04
N ARG A 808 28.27 -11.98 14.07
CA ARG A 808 27.72 -11.08 15.11
C ARG A 808 27.23 -9.75 14.54
N ASP A 809 27.99 -9.15 13.63
CA ASP A 809 27.58 -7.92 12.92
C ASP A 809 26.25 -8.10 12.17
N ALA A 810 26.05 -9.26 11.53
CA ALA A 810 24.80 -9.57 10.84
C ALA A 810 23.62 -9.75 11.79
N GLU A 811 23.82 -10.35 12.97
CA GLU A 811 22.79 -10.47 14.02
C GLU A 811 22.35 -9.10 14.55
N LEU A 812 23.30 -8.17 14.73
CA LEU A 812 23.00 -6.80 15.17
C LEU A 812 22.15 -6.05 14.14
N ILE A 813 22.48 -6.17 12.85
CA ILE A 813 21.71 -5.58 11.75
C ILE A 813 20.31 -6.20 11.69
N GLN A 814 20.20 -7.52 11.80
CA GLN A 814 18.92 -8.21 11.80
C GLN A 814 18.05 -7.82 13.00
N THR A 815 18.65 -7.61 14.17
CA THR A 815 17.94 -7.15 15.37
C THR A 815 17.45 -5.71 15.20
N ALA A 816 18.26 -4.83 14.61
CA ALA A 816 17.87 -3.45 14.30
C ALA A 816 16.75 -3.37 13.26
N LEU A 817 16.74 -4.26 12.25
CA LEU A 817 15.69 -4.33 11.22
C LEU A 817 14.35 -4.90 11.75
N ASN A 818 14.38 -5.69 12.84
CA ASN A 818 13.20 -6.30 13.44
C ASN A 818 12.56 -5.44 14.57
N MET A 819 13.16 -4.32 14.95
CA MET A 819 12.60 -3.41 15.96
C MET A 819 11.69 -2.35 15.32
N ASN A 820 10.62 -1.97 16.03
CA ASN A 820 9.73 -0.87 15.62
C ASN A 820 10.52 0.44 15.43
N PRO A 821 10.28 1.21 14.35
CA PRO A 821 11.06 2.41 14.03
C PRO A 821 10.91 3.55 15.05
N VAL A 822 10.01 3.44 16.02
CA VAL A 822 9.72 4.45 17.05
C VAL A 822 10.64 4.34 18.29
N ALA A 823 11.30 3.19 18.51
CA ALA A 823 12.05 2.93 19.75
C ALA A 823 13.58 3.04 19.62
N VAL A 824 14.12 3.42 18.45
CA VAL A 824 15.56 3.33 18.17
C VAL A 824 16.21 4.71 18.14
N ALA A 825 17.25 4.90 18.95
CA ALA A 825 18.09 6.08 18.89
C ALA A 825 18.82 6.15 17.53
N PRO A 826 18.91 7.33 16.87
CA PRO A 826 19.53 7.50 15.55
C PRO A 826 20.97 6.95 15.45
N GLN A 827 21.69 6.93 16.57
CA GLN A 827 23.05 6.41 16.68
C GLN A 827 23.14 4.90 16.41
N SER A 828 22.12 4.11 16.78
CA SER A 828 22.10 2.66 16.58
C SER A 828 21.84 2.27 15.12
N LEU A 829 20.98 3.01 14.41
CA LEU A 829 20.77 2.87 12.96
C LEU A 829 22.00 3.28 12.16
N THR A 830 22.66 4.35 12.58
CA THR A 830 23.90 4.83 11.95
C THR A 830 25.03 3.81 12.15
N ALA A 831 25.15 3.21 13.34
CA ALA A 831 26.08 2.14 13.61
C ALA A 831 25.79 0.89 12.76
N ALA A 832 24.52 0.46 12.66
CA ALA A 832 24.14 -0.67 11.80
C ALA A 832 24.44 -0.41 10.31
N PHE A 833 24.22 0.83 9.84
CA PHE A 833 24.51 1.24 8.45
C PHE A 833 26.02 1.30 8.17
N VAL A 834 26.82 1.83 9.09
CA VAL A 834 28.29 1.84 9.01
C VAL A 834 28.84 0.42 9.03
N THR A 835 28.28 -0.46 9.87
CA THR A 835 28.64 -1.88 9.92
C THR A 835 28.28 -2.60 8.63
N ALA A 836 27.09 -2.36 8.05
CA ALA A 836 26.69 -2.91 6.75
C ALA A 836 27.61 -2.42 5.61
N LYS A 837 27.96 -1.12 5.61
CA LYS A 837 28.89 -0.52 4.64
C LYS A 837 30.29 -1.14 4.75
N ASN A 838 30.76 -1.42 5.96
CA ASN A 838 32.04 -2.09 6.22
C ASN A 838 32.02 -3.58 5.85
N MET A 839 30.89 -4.28 6.04
CA MET A 839 30.70 -5.67 5.60
C MET A 839 30.70 -5.82 4.08
N LEU A 840 30.15 -4.84 3.36
CA LEU A 840 30.10 -4.83 1.89
C LEU A 840 31.39 -4.34 1.23
N GLY A 841 32.43 -4.02 2.00
CA GLY A 841 33.73 -3.60 1.46
C GLY A 841 33.73 -2.23 0.76
N ILE A 842 32.74 -1.37 0.99
CA ILE A 842 32.58 -0.09 0.27
C ILE A 842 33.66 0.95 0.67
N ASN A 843 34.51 0.66 1.67
CA ASN A 843 35.56 1.57 2.13
C ASN A 843 36.97 1.27 1.57
N THR A 844 37.16 0.31 0.67
CA THR A 844 38.48 -0.01 0.08
C THR A 844 38.72 0.57 -1.32
N LEU A 845 37.82 1.43 -1.83
CA LEU A 845 38.08 2.26 -3.00
C LEU A 845 38.41 3.69 -2.54
N LYS A 846 39.66 3.89 -2.13
CA LYS A 846 40.31 5.20 -2.12
C LYS A 846 41.60 5.13 -2.90
#